data_AF-A0AAP5QQK9-F1
#
_entry.id   AF-A0AAP5QQK9-F1
#
_cell.length_a   1.000
_cell.length_b   1.000
_cell.length_c   1.000
_cell.angle_alpha   90.00
_cell.angle_beta   90.00
_cell.angle_gamma   90.00
#
_symmetry.space_group_name_H-M   'P 1'
#
loop_
_entity.id
_entity.type
_entity.pdbx_description
1 polymer ?
#
loop_
_entity_poly.entity_id
_entity_poly.type
_entity_poly.pdbx_seq_one_letter_code
_entity_poly.pdbx_strand_id
1 'polypeptide(L)'
;MDEMVLETQQWLNETYKGRHGYNKVPENGKTGWDTIYGLTRALQIELGISEPADNFGPTTQRLFKPLKKQAPDSKPTNMNYILQGALWCKGFNPGGFSGVFYENTESAVKEFQKAAGLTKQDGIVTALIMKALLDMSAFRLVEGGDKRIRQIQQNLNRDYNDYIGLMPCDGLYARGTNKALIYALQKEEGMSTSVANGFFGNGTTSLCPTLTPGDSRTGFVLIVQYALYCNGEAFDPGEFDGKYGVGVVSAVKAFQKFMCLPQTGYADMPTIKALLSSSGDTTRAASACDTAAILTADTAKTLRENGYKIVGRYLTGNVRTSSGLTSKALTSKELSTIFNAGLSVFPIYQDGGYESSYFVKDQGTRDAYSAASAARRLGFPSGTTIYFAVDFDAYDYEVTDKIIPYFQEIKSAFMKMQAFSTAPKYEIGVYGPRNICIRTSEAGLTKYSFTANMSTGFSENLGYPMPKNWAFDQFYEGTIGSGAGKVAIDKDGYSGKDSGASSVHPPSDPVYDARLNTLTNILSTIPDLENASGLANMMFEFDTTETILASPTLDILLSTSILYTIPSEGSANTMTITNGKPGAYVTGLLGDTQTILTASDIRSYQNLLDNLSLSVRNGYLEMAVTPSAQSLDVSIKIYTPDIPVADGSTTGLTTMFTFRIKTYKGVPVSAAESELAKDWDLLPSGLVIVAGLSAFYFTSKILTVEKPTGNKTVETVTEFAVFLLALYAYMTDLY
;
A
#
# COMPACT_ATOMS: atom_id res chain seq x y z
N MET A 1 -24.10 -19.79 15.40
CA MET A 1 -23.85 -21.24 15.48
C MET A 1 -25.03 -21.90 14.81
N ASP A 2 -24.78 -22.80 13.88
CA ASP A 2 -25.78 -23.60 13.19
C ASP A 2 -25.75 -25.02 13.78
N GLU A 3 -26.89 -25.48 14.29
CA GLU A 3 -27.02 -26.77 14.97
C GLU A 3 -26.81 -27.95 14.02
N MET A 4 -27.19 -27.81 12.76
CA MET A 4 -27.04 -28.88 11.75
C MET A 4 -25.59 -28.98 11.26
N VAL A 5 -24.87 -27.85 11.22
CA VAL A 5 -23.42 -27.86 11.00
C VAL A 5 -22.71 -28.50 12.18
N LEU A 6 -23.13 -28.24 13.42
CA LEU A 6 -22.56 -28.88 14.61
C LEU A 6 -22.78 -30.40 14.57
N GLU A 7 -24.00 -30.84 14.27
CA GLU A 7 -24.32 -32.26 14.11
C GLU A 7 -23.47 -32.93 13.01
N THR A 8 -23.26 -32.23 11.88
CA THR A 8 -22.37 -32.68 10.81
C THR A 8 -20.93 -32.86 11.30
N GLN A 9 -20.40 -31.89 12.06
CA GLN A 9 -19.04 -31.92 12.59
C GLN A 9 -18.84 -33.07 13.59
N GLN A 10 -19.81 -33.27 14.47
CA GLN A 10 -19.82 -34.38 15.45
C GLN A 10 -19.86 -35.73 14.73
N TRP A 11 -20.76 -35.88 13.76
CA TRP A 11 -20.86 -37.11 12.95
C TRP A 11 -19.59 -37.43 12.19
N LEU A 12 -18.93 -36.43 11.58
CA LEU A 12 -17.65 -36.61 10.90
C LEU A 12 -16.59 -37.15 11.88
N ASN A 13 -16.47 -36.52 13.04
CA ASN A 13 -15.49 -36.89 14.06
C ASN A 13 -15.75 -38.26 14.68
N GLU A 14 -17.00 -38.67 14.81
CA GLU A 14 -17.38 -39.99 15.30
C GLU A 14 -17.14 -41.08 14.23
N THR A 15 -17.64 -40.84 13.02
CA THR A 15 -17.67 -41.84 11.93
C THR A 15 -16.29 -42.13 11.34
N TYR A 16 -15.45 -41.10 11.20
CA TYR A 16 -14.13 -41.23 10.58
C TYR A 16 -12.98 -41.22 11.58
N LYS A 17 -13.26 -41.33 12.88
CA LYS A 17 -12.24 -41.43 13.92
C LYS A 17 -11.26 -42.56 13.62
N GLY A 18 -9.97 -42.23 13.55
CA GLY A 18 -8.90 -43.20 13.31
C GLY A 18 -8.84 -43.76 11.88
N ARG A 19 -9.67 -43.27 10.95
CA ARG A 19 -9.52 -43.59 9.53
C ARG A 19 -8.31 -42.86 8.96
N HIS A 20 -7.50 -43.57 8.17
CA HIS A 20 -6.34 -42.98 7.50
C HIS A 20 -6.75 -41.79 6.64
N GLY A 21 -5.99 -40.69 6.75
CA GLY A 21 -6.24 -39.46 6.02
C GLY A 21 -7.40 -38.59 6.52
N TYR A 22 -8.13 -38.96 7.58
CA TYR A 22 -9.12 -38.07 8.20
C TYR A 22 -8.52 -37.21 9.32
N ASN A 23 -8.83 -35.91 9.32
CA ASN A 23 -8.44 -34.96 10.37
C ASN A 23 -9.66 -34.57 11.19
N LYS A 24 -9.52 -34.53 12.53
CA LYS A 24 -10.60 -34.08 13.42
C LYS A 24 -10.97 -32.63 13.10
N VAL A 25 -12.25 -32.35 12.92
CA VAL A 25 -12.78 -30.99 12.67
C VAL A 25 -13.26 -30.36 13.99
N PRO A 26 -13.25 -29.01 14.12
CA PRO A 26 -13.82 -28.35 15.28
C PRO A 26 -15.35 -28.52 15.32
N GLU A 27 -15.89 -28.89 16.48
CA GLU A 27 -17.34 -29.05 16.73
C GLU A 27 -17.90 -27.76 17.33
N ASN A 28 -18.06 -26.74 16.49
CA ASN A 28 -18.44 -25.38 16.91
C ASN A 28 -19.66 -24.81 16.18
N GLY A 29 -20.30 -25.61 15.30
CA GLY A 29 -21.45 -25.22 14.49
C GLY A 29 -21.18 -24.01 13.58
N LYS A 30 -19.93 -23.77 13.19
CA LYS A 30 -19.55 -22.76 12.21
C LYS A 30 -19.06 -23.44 10.95
N THR A 31 -19.61 -23.04 9.81
CA THR A 31 -19.03 -23.40 8.52
C THR A 31 -17.63 -22.81 8.41
N GLY A 32 -16.67 -23.60 7.93
CA GLY A 32 -15.29 -23.17 7.70
C GLY A 32 -14.51 -24.22 6.93
N TRP A 33 -13.28 -23.85 6.52
CA TRP A 33 -12.42 -24.73 5.72
C TRP A 33 -12.21 -26.10 6.36
N ASP A 34 -11.99 -26.17 7.69
CA ASP A 34 -11.82 -27.46 8.38
C ASP A 34 -13.02 -28.39 8.20
N THR A 35 -14.26 -27.87 8.26
CA THR A 35 -15.46 -28.67 8.05
C THR A 35 -15.60 -29.12 6.60
N ILE A 36 -15.31 -28.24 5.63
CA ILE A 36 -15.33 -28.59 4.20
C ILE A 36 -14.25 -29.61 3.85
N TYR A 37 -13.05 -29.48 4.42
CA TYR A 37 -11.97 -30.46 4.29
C TYR A 37 -12.35 -31.81 4.91
N GLY A 38 -12.97 -31.80 6.09
CA GLY A 38 -13.51 -33.00 6.72
C GLY A 38 -14.53 -33.73 5.84
N LEU A 39 -15.52 -33.01 5.30
CA LEU A 39 -16.51 -33.55 4.36
C LEU A 39 -15.85 -34.07 3.06
N THR A 40 -14.87 -33.35 2.54
CA THR A 40 -14.14 -33.74 1.32
C THR A 40 -13.34 -35.01 1.53
N ARG A 41 -12.58 -35.11 2.63
CA ARG A 41 -11.81 -36.31 2.98
C ARG A 41 -12.72 -37.50 3.28
N ALA A 42 -13.82 -37.27 4.01
CA ALA A 42 -14.85 -38.29 4.24
C ALA A 42 -15.38 -38.87 2.92
N LEU A 43 -15.72 -38.01 1.95
CA LEU A 43 -16.13 -38.46 0.61
C LEU A 43 -15.05 -39.31 -0.06
N GLN A 44 -13.80 -38.88 0.00
CA GLN A 44 -12.69 -39.59 -0.65
C GLN A 44 -12.44 -40.97 -0.01
N ILE A 45 -12.59 -41.09 1.30
CA ILE A 45 -12.52 -42.36 2.03
C ILE A 45 -13.64 -43.30 1.57
N GLU A 46 -14.89 -42.81 1.48
CA GLU A 46 -16.02 -43.60 0.99
C GLU A 46 -15.88 -44.02 -0.48
N LEU A 47 -15.15 -43.24 -1.28
CA LEU A 47 -14.78 -43.59 -2.65
C LEU A 47 -13.58 -44.55 -2.76
N GLY A 48 -12.99 -44.95 -1.63
CA GLY A 48 -11.84 -45.87 -1.58
C GLY A 48 -10.52 -45.25 -2.02
N ILE A 49 -10.37 -43.93 -1.94
CA ILE A 49 -9.11 -43.24 -2.24
C ILE A 49 -8.15 -43.45 -1.07
N SER A 50 -6.97 -44.03 -1.35
CA SER A 50 -6.00 -44.42 -0.33
C SER A 50 -5.35 -43.23 0.37
N GLU A 51 -5.16 -42.11 -0.32
CA GLU A 51 -4.56 -40.88 0.22
C GLU A 51 -5.52 -39.71 0.03
N PRO A 52 -6.46 -39.50 0.96
CA PRO A 52 -7.38 -38.37 0.93
C PRO A 52 -6.65 -37.01 1.03
N ALA A 53 -7.18 -36.01 0.32
CA ALA A 53 -6.67 -34.64 0.28
C ALA A 53 -7.79 -33.62 0.55
N ASP A 54 -7.39 -32.38 0.88
CA ASP A 54 -8.29 -31.26 1.19
C ASP A 54 -9.04 -30.70 -0.02
N ASN A 55 -8.84 -31.25 -1.22
CA ASN A 55 -9.43 -30.77 -2.46
C ASN A 55 -10.19 -31.87 -3.23
N PHE A 56 -11.28 -31.48 -3.88
CA PHE A 56 -12.01 -32.35 -4.80
C PHE A 56 -11.31 -32.39 -6.17
N GLY A 57 -10.36 -33.32 -6.31
CA GLY A 57 -9.51 -33.48 -7.50
C GLY A 57 -10.08 -34.40 -8.60
N PRO A 58 -9.31 -34.59 -9.70
CA PRO A 58 -9.71 -35.42 -10.85
C PRO A 58 -10.04 -36.87 -10.50
N THR A 59 -9.34 -37.46 -9.53
CA THR A 59 -9.62 -38.84 -9.06
C THR A 59 -10.97 -38.93 -8.37
N THR A 60 -11.27 -38.00 -7.45
CA THR A 60 -12.58 -37.90 -6.79
C THR A 60 -13.69 -37.73 -7.82
N GLN A 61 -13.50 -36.85 -8.80
CA GLN A 61 -14.47 -36.62 -9.88
C GLN A 61 -14.73 -37.86 -10.72
N ARG A 62 -13.70 -38.65 -11.06
CA ARG A 62 -13.82 -39.89 -11.84
C ARG A 62 -14.54 -41.00 -11.06
N LEU A 63 -14.28 -41.11 -9.76
CA LEU A 63 -14.83 -42.19 -8.92
C LEU A 63 -16.26 -41.90 -8.46
N PHE A 64 -16.61 -40.63 -8.27
CA PHE A 64 -17.92 -40.23 -7.77
C PHE A 64 -19.06 -40.73 -8.67
N LYS A 65 -20.05 -41.39 -8.05
CA LYS A 65 -21.29 -41.81 -8.71
C LYS A 65 -22.42 -40.87 -8.35
N PRO A 66 -23.25 -40.40 -9.32
CA PRO A 66 -24.31 -39.47 -9.02
C PRO A 66 -25.27 -39.96 -7.93
N LEU A 67 -25.60 -39.09 -6.98
CA LEU A 67 -26.60 -39.36 -5.96
C LEU A 67 -27.98 -38.87 -6.44
N LYS A 68 -29.02 -39.60 -6.06
CA LYS A 68 -30.41 -39.29 -6.41
C LYS A 68 -31.34 -39.75 -5.27
N LYS A 69 -32.59 -39.28 -5.30
CA LYS A 69 -33.63 -39.72 -4.37
C LYS A 69 -33.68 -41.24 -4.30
N GLN A 70 -33.59 -41.76 -3.09
CA GLN A 70 -33.69 -43.18 -2.78
C GLN A 70 -35.14 -43.65 -2.80
N ALA A 71 -35.36 -44.95 -2.99
CA ALA A 71 -36.68 -45.55 -2.80
C ALA A 71 -37.11 -45.44 -1.33
N PRO A 72 -38.44 -45.43 -1.04
CA PRO A 72 -38.93 -45.52 0.32
C PRO A 72 -38.25 -46.64 1.12
N ASP A 73 -38.04 -46.42 2.41
CA ASP A 73 -37.42 -47.35 3.37
C ASP A 73 -35.94 -47.72 3.10
N SER A 74 -35.26 -46.95 2.24
CA SER A 74 -33.81 -47.11 2.04
C SER A 74 -33.03 -46.80 3.32
N LYS A 75 -31.97 -47.57 3.57
CA LYS A 75 -31.10 -47.35 4.74
C LYS A 75 -30.23 -46.08 4.56
N PRO A 76 -29.87 -45.42 5.67
CA PRO A 76 -28.89 -44.34 5.66
C PRO A 76 -27.56 -44.76 5.03
N THR A 77 -26.88 -43.82 4.37
CA THR A 77 -25.53 -44.02 3.84
C THR A 77 -24.61 -42.86 4.19
N ASN A 78 -23.32 -43.13 4.37
CA ASN A 78 -22.31 -42.09 4.61
C ASN A 78 -22.25 -41.07 3.49
N MET A 79 -22.42 -41.50 2.23
CA MET A 79 -22.48 -40.62 1.06
C MET A 79 -23.59 -39.55 1.17
N ASN A 80 -24.76 -39.93 1.69
CA ASN A 80 -25.86 -39.00 1.87
C ASN A 80 -25.70 -38.12 3.12
N TYR A 81 -25.08 -38.61 4.19
CA TYR A 81 -24.68 -37.75 5.32
C TYR A 81 -23.72 -36.66 4.86
N ILE A 82 -22.71 -37.01 4.05
CA ILE A 82 -21.78 -36.03 3.47
C ILE A 82 -22.55 -35.01 2.61
N LEU A 83 -23.47 -35.47 1.75
CA LEU A 83 -24.30 -34.57 0.94
C LEU A 83 -25.13 -33.61 1.80
N GLN A 84 -25.85 -34.12 2.79
CA GLN A 84 -26.71 -33.32 3.67
C GLN A 84 -25.88 -32.31 4.48
N GLY A 85 -24.73 -32.74 5.00
CA GLY A 85 -23.79 -31.87 5.70
C GLY A 85 -23.23 -30.77 4.81
N ALA A 86 -22.88 -31.10 3.56
CA ALA A 86 -22.43 -30.12 2.58
C ALA A 86 -23.55 -29.12 2.21
N LEU A 87 -24.80 -29.58 2.06
CA LEU A 87 -25.95 -28.71 1.83
C LEU A 87 -26.17 -27.73 2.99
N TRP A 88 -26.11 -28.21 4.24
CA TRP A 88 -26.17 -27.35 5.42
C TRP A 88 -25.04 -26.32 5.46
N CYS A 89 -23.80 -26.76 5.22
CA CYS A 89 -22.65 -25.85 5.13
C CYS A 89 -22.83 -24.77 4.05
N LYS A 90 -23.54 -25.08 2.96
CA LYS A 90 -23.88 -24.16 1.87
C LYS A 90 -25.16 -23.36 2.09
N GLY A 91 -25.89 -23.59 3.18
CA GLY A 91 -27.13 -22.89 3.51
C GLY A 91 -28.36 -23.36 2.74
N PHE A 92 -28.34 -24.58 2.18
CA PHE A 92 -29.50 -25.24 1.58
C PHE A 92 -30.04 -26.26 2.56
N ASN A 93 -31.35 -26.25 2.82
CA ASN A 93 -31.96 -27.06 3.88
C ASN A 93 -32.45 -28.42 3.36
N PRO A 94 -31.73 -29.54 3.61
CA PRO A 94 -32.16 -30.88 3.21
C PRO A 94 -33.26 -31.49 4.10
N GLY A 95 -33.81 -30.74 5.05
CA GLY A 95 -34.86 -31.12 6.01
C GLY A 95 -34.37 -31.79 7.29
N GLY A 96 -33.13 -32.30 7.31
CA GLY A 96 -32.51 -32.96 8.45
C GLY A 96 -31.16 -33.57 8.09
N PHE A 97 -30.59 -34.36 8.99
CA PHE A 97 -29.31 -35.05 8.82
C PHE A 97 -29.48 -36.54 9.11
N SER A 98 -30.19 -37.23 8.22
CA SER A 98 -30.63 -38.62 8.41
C SER A 98 -29.78 -39.65 7.65
N GLY A 99 -28.91 -39.20 6.75
CA GLY A 99 -28.20 -40.07 5.81
C GLY A 99 -29.11 -40.71 4.75
N VAL A 100 -30.37 -40.29 4.66
CA VAL A 100 -31.32 -40.80 3.66
C VAL A 100 -31.72 -39.69 2.69
N PHE A 101 -31.57 -39.95 1.40
CA PHE A 101 -31.87 -38.98 0.34
C PHE A 101 -33.36 -39.08 -0.05
N TYR A 102 -34.21 -38.35 0.65
CA TYR A 102 -35.65 -38.23 0.36
C TYR A 102 -36.03 -36.84 -0.20
N GLU A 103 -37.32 -36.50 -0.15
CA GLU A 103 -37.92 -35.33 -0.83
C GLU A 103 -37.31 -34.00 -0.41
N ASN A 104 -37.02 -33.81 0.88
CA ASN A 104 -36.41 -32.57 1.35
C ASN A 104 -34.96 -32.43 0.85
N THR A 105 -34.18 -33.51 0.82
CA THR A 105 -32.83 -33.50 0.25
C THR A 105 -32.88 -33.27 -1.27
N GLU A 106 -33.81 -33.90 -1.98
CA GLU A 106 -34.04 -33.65 -3.41
C GLU A 106 -34.41 -32.19 -3.69
N SER A 107 -35.29 -31.62 -2.87
CA SER A 107 -35.71 -30.22 -2.97
C SER A 107 -34.55 -29.26 -2.73
N ALA A 108 -33.71 -29.53 -1.73
CA ALA A 108 -32.49 -28.75 -1.46
C ALA A 108 -31.49 -28.81 -2.62
N VAL A 109 -31.32 -29.98 -3.24
CA VAL A 109 -30.46 -30.14 -4.44
C VAL A 109 -31.05 -29.36 -5.61
N LYS A 110 -32.36 -29.39 -5.85
CA LYS A 110 -33.02 -28.59 -6.89
C LYS A 110 -32.86 -27.10 -6.64
N GLU A 111 -32.95 -26.67 -5.39
CA GLU A 111 -32.71 -25.30 -4.98
C GLU A 111 -31.26 -24.87 -5.27
N PHE A 112 -30.28 -25.72 -4.94
CA PHE A 112 -28.88 -25.51 -5.30
C PHE A 112 -28.69 -25.42 -6.82
N GLN A 113 -29.22 -26.37 -7.58
CA GLN A 113 -29.13 -26.38 -9.05
C GLN A 113 -29.66 -25.07 -9.65
N LYS A 114 -30.82 -24.59 -9.15
CA LYS A 114 -31.39 -23.29 -9.53
C LYS A 114 -30.49 -22.12 -9.12
N ALA A 115 -29.96 -22.14 -7.89
CA ALA A 115 -29.08 -21.11 -7.37
C ALA A 115 -27.78 -21.00 -8.16
N ALA A 116 -27.22 -22.13 -8.59
CA ALA A 116 -26.05 -22.23 -9.46
C ALA A 116 -26.31 -21.86 -10.93
N GLY A 117 -27.57 -21.66 -11.34
CA GLY A 117 -27.94 -21.26 -12.71
C GLY A 117 -28.15 -22.42 -13.68
N LEU A 118 -28.17 -23.66 -13.20
CA LEU A 118 -28.32 -24.84 -14.06
C LEU A 118 -29.74 -24.92 -14.67
N THR A 119 -29.80 -25.29 -15.96
CA THR A 119 -31.08 -25.54 -16.66
C THR A 119 -31.80 -26.77 -16.13
N LYS A 120 -31.06 -27.82 -15.81
CA LYS A 120 -31.60 -29.05 -15.22
C LYS A 120 -31.66 -28.92 -13.70
N GLN A 121 -32.89 -28.97 -13.18
CA GLN A 121 -33.21 -28.94 -11.75
C GLN A 121 -33.90 -30.25 -11.37
N ASP A 122 -33.22 -31.36 -11.64
CA ASP A 122 -33.74 -32.73 -11.51
C ASP A 122 -33.47 -33.36 -10.13
N GLY A 123 -32.77 -32.66 -9.24
CA GLY A 123 -32.40 -33.17 -7.92
C GLY A 123 -31.29 -34.23 -7.95
N ILE A 124 -30.62 -34.45 -9.09
CA ILE A 124 -29.50 -35.39 -9.21
C ILE A 124 -28.19 -34.66 -8.88
N VAL A 125 -27.44 -35.20 -7.92
CA VAL A 125 -26.14 -34.69 -7.52
C VAL A 125 -25.06 -35.34 -8.39
N THR A 126 -24.57 -34.60 -9.37
CA THR A 126 -23.43 -35.03 -10.20
C THR A 126 -22.09 -34.72 -9.50
N ALA A 127 -20.98 -35.21 -10.04
CA ALA A 127 -19.65 -34.86 -9.52
C ALA A 127 -19.38 -33.35 -9.56
N LEU A 128 -19.91 -32.64 -10.57
CA LEU A 128 -19.83 -31.18 -10.70
C LEU A 128 -20.55 -30.48 -9.53
N ILE A 129 -21.76 -30.93 -9.19
CA ILE A 129 -22.55 -30.38 -8.08
C ILE A 129 -21.87 -30.70 -6.74
N MET A 130 -21.45 -31.95 -6.54
CA MET A 130 -20.80 -32.35 -5.30
C MET A 130 -19.50 -31.57 -5.06
N LYS A 131 -18.71 -31.33 -6.11
CA LYS A 131 -17.50 -30.50 -6.04
C LYS A 131 -17.81 -29.07 -5.58
N ALA A 132 -18.87 -28.47 -6.13
CA ALA A 132 -19.29 -27.12 -5.77
C ALA A 132 -19.91 -27.01 -4.35
N LEU A 133 -20.52 -28.09 -3.86
CA LEU A 133 -20.97 -28.17 -2.47
C LEU A 133 -19.81 -28.31 -1.48
N LEU A 134 -18.67 -28.83 -1.92
CA LEU A 134 -17.47 -29.10 -1.11
C LEU A 134 -16.36 -28.05 -1.33
N ASP A 135 -16.74 -26.78 -1.44
CA ASP A 135 -15.82 -25.63 -1.40
C ASP A 135 -16.42 -24.51 -0.51
N MET A 136 -15.87 -23.30 -0.54
CA MET A 136 -16.41 -22.13 0.19
C MET A 136 -17.18 -21.13 -0.70
N SER A 137 -17.41 -21.45 -1.98
CA SER A 137 -18.16 -20.62 -2.93
C SER A 137 -19.59 -20.37 -2.47
N ALA A 138 -20.05 -19.11 -2.53
CA ALA A 138 -21.44 -18.75 -2.21
C ALA A 138 -22.32 -18.81 -3.47
N PHE A 139 -23.48 -19.47 -3.39
CA PHE A 139 -24.44 -19.59 -4.51
C PHE A 139 -25.71 -18.74 -4.32
N ARG A 140 -25.70 -17.89 -3.29
CA ARG A 140 -26.76 -16.93 -2.97
C ARG A 140 -26.17 -15.53 -2.98
N LEU A 141 -27.03 -14.55 -3.27
CA LEU A 141 -26.66 -13.14 -3.20
C LEU A 141 -26.14 -12.81 -1.80
N VAL A 142 -24.90 -12.33 -1.70
CA VAL A 142 -24.30 -11.90 -0.43
C VAL A 142 -24.62 -10.42 -0.17
N GLU A 143 -24.35 -9.96 1.05
CA GLU A 143 -24.41 -8.54 1.37
C GLU A 143 -23.44 -7.75 0.48
N GLY A 144 -23.89 -6.60 -0.05
CA GLY A 144 -23.14 -5.82 -1.04
C GLY A 144 -23.13 -6.41 -2.46
N GLY A 145 -23.70 -7.61 -2.67
CA GLY A 145 -23.81 -8.23 -3.99
C GLY A 145 -24.86 -7.58 -4.89
N ASP A 146 -24.58 -7.57 -6.20
CA ASP A 146 -25.47 -7.09 -7.26
C ASP A 146 -26.25 -8.26 -7.89
N LYS A 147 -27.58 -8.11 -8.02
CA LYS A 147 -28.48 -9.15 -8.56
C LYS A 147 -28.22 -9.46 -10.04
N ARG A 148 -27.81 -8.48 -10.83
CA ARG A 148 -27.47 -8.62 -12.24
C ARG A 148 -26.08 -9.23 -12.41
N ILE A 149 -25.09 -8.89 -11.58
CA ILE A 149 -23.83 -9.65 -11.52
C ILE A 149 -24.09 -11.11 -11.18
N ARG A 150 -24.98 -11.36 -10.22
CA ARG A 150 -25.40 -12.73 -9.88
C ARG A 150 -26.05 -13.42 -11.07
N GLN A 151 -26.89 -12.73 -11.84
CA GLN A 151 -27.47 -13.26 -13.08
C GLN A 151 -26.38 -13.61 -14.11
N ILE A 152 -25.36 -12.78 -14.27
CA ILE A 152 -24.19 -13.06 -15.12
C ILE A 152 -23.49 -14.35 -14.66
N GLN A 153 -23.18 -14.48 -13.37
CA GLN A 153 -22.54 -15.68 -12.81
C GLN A 153 -23.37 -16.95 -13.06
N GLN A 154 -24.69 -16.86 -12.86
CA GLN A 154 -25.61 -17.96 -13.14
C GLN A 154 -25.64 -18.33 -14.63
N ASN A 155 -25.66 -17.34 -15.53
CA ASN A 155 -25.60 -17.56 -16.97
C ASN A 155 -24.26 -18.20 -17.37
N LEU A 156 -23.15 -17.75 -16.80
CA LEU A 156 -21.82 -18.31 -17.07
C LEU A 156 -21.74 -19.78 -16.63
N ASN A 157 -22.23 -20.11 -15.43
CA ASN A 157 -22.32 -21.49 -14.96
C ASN A 157 -23.24 -22.34 -15.85
N ARG A 158 -24.37 -21.78 -16.30
CA ARG A 158 -25.30 -22.48 -17.19
C ARG A 158 -24.64 -22.90 -18.50
N ASP A 159 -23.95 -21.96 -19.13
CA ASP A 159 -23.54 -22.08 -20.53
C ASP A 159 -22.10 -22.60 -20.69
N TYR A 160 -21.24 -22.40 -19.68
CA TYR A 160 -19.79 -22.65 -19.78
C TYR A 160 -19.22 -23.55 -18.67
N ASN A 161 -20.03 -24.29 -17.90
CA ASN A 161 -19.52 -25.13 -16.80
C ASN A 161 -18.52 -26.22 -17.22
N ASP A 162 -18.51 -26.67 -18.48
CA ASP A 162 -17.48 -27.58 -19.00
C ASP A 162 -16.06 -26.95 -18.99
N TYR A 163 -15.98 -25.61 -18.98
CA TYR A 163 -14.73 -24.85 -18.97
C TYR A 163 -14.40 -24.32 -17.57
N ILE A 164 -15.42 -23.87 -16.82
CA ILE A 164 -15.22 -23.13 -15.56
C ILE A 164 -15.63 -23.90 -14.31
N GLY A 165 -16.29 -25.05 -14.45
CA GLY A 165 -16.98 -25.70 -13.34
C GLY A 165 -18.22 -24.90 -12.91
N LEU A 166 -18.57 -24.97 -11.62
CA LEU A 166 -19.56 -24.07 -11.03
C LEU A 166 -18.83 -23.06 -10.15
N MET A 167 -18.91 -21.80 -10.55
CA MET A 167 -18.35 -20.67 -9.83
C MET A 167 -19.39 -20.03 -8.89
N PRO A 168 -18.97 -19.24 -7.89
CA PRO A 168 -19.90 -18.51 -7.02
C PRO A 168 -20.97 -17.72 -7.80
N CYS A 169 -22.18 -17.71 -7.26
CA CYS A 169 -23.31 -16.88 -7.68
C CYS A 169 -23.67 -15.90 -6.55
N ASP A 170 -22.68 -15.15 -6.09
CA ASP A 170 -22.72 -14.26 -4.93
C ASP A 170 -23.12 -12.81 -5.27
N GLY A 171 -23.06 -12.43 -6.55
CA GLY A 171 -23.32 -11.07 -7.01
C GLY A 171 -22.12 -10.14 -6.92
N LEU A 172 -20.92 -10.63 -6.61
CA LEU A 172 -19.71 -9.83 -6.60
C LEU A 172 -18.92 -10.03 -7.90
N TYR A 173 -18.55 -8.93 -8.56
CA TYR A 173 -17.61 -9.01 -9.67
C TYR A 173 -16.20 -9.18 -9.09
N ALA A 174 -15.62 -10.35 -9.30
CA ALA A 174 -14.32 -10.73 -8.75
C ALA A 174 -13.48 -11.44 -9.82
N ARG A 175 -12.22 -11.71 -9.48
CA ARG A 175 -11.27 -12.46 -10.33
C ARG A 175 -11.88 -13.70 -10.99
N GLY A 176 -12.66 -14.48 -10.23
CA GLY A 176 -13.32 -15.69 -10.73
C GLY A 176 -14.30 -15.39 -11.88
N THR A 177 -15.15 -14.38 -11.71
CA THR A 177 -16.11 -13.93 -12.73
C THR A 177 -15.40 -13.38 -13.97
N ASN A 178 -14.35 -12.55 -13.80
CA ASN A 178 -13.57 -12.04 -14.95
C ASN A 178 -12.90 -13.18 -15.73
N LYS A 179 -12.29 -14.14 -15.03
CA LYS A 179 -11.68 -15.31 -15.67
C LYS A 179 -12.72 -16.17 -16.39
N ALA A 180 -13.91 -16.32 -15.83
CA ALA A 180 -15.02 -17.03 -16.48
C ALA A 180 -15.49 -16.35 -17.77
N LEU A 181 -15.52 -15.00 -17.81
CA LEU A 181 -15.80 -14.26 -19.05
C LEU A 181 -14.76 -14.53 -20.14
N ILE A 182 -13.47 -14.61 -19.78
CA ILE A 182 -12.41 -14.94 -20.74
C ILE A 182 -12.52 -16.39 -21.22
N TYR A 183 -12.84 -17.35 -20.34
CA TYR A 183 -13.11 -18.72 -20.75
C TYR A 183 -14.32 -18.82 -21.69
N ALA A 184 -15.38 -18.07 -21.41
CA ALA A 184 -16.55 -17.98 -22.28
C ALA A 184 -16.16 -17.42 -23.66
N LEU A 185 -15.35 -16.36 -23.72
CA LEU A 185 -14.83 -15.84 -24.98
C LEU A 185 -14.02 -16.89 -25.75
N GLN A 186 -13.09 -17.57 -25.08
CA GLN A 186 -12.27 -18.63 -25.68
C GLN A 186 -13.11 -19.80 -26.20
N LYS A 187 -14.20 -20.15 -25.50
CA LYS A 187 -15.17 -21.13 -25.97
C LYS A 187 -15.82 -20.68 -27.27
N GLU A 188 -16.35 -19.45 -27.31
CA GLU A 188 -17.02 -18.90 -28.49
C GLU A 188 -16.04 -18.73 -29.68
N GLU A 189 -14.76 -18.49 -29.40
CA GLU A 189 -13.65 -18.50 -30.37
C GLU A 189 -13.31 -19.90 -30.91
N GLY A 190 -13.90 -20.96 -30.35
CA GLY A 190 -13.70 -22.34 -30.77
C GLY A 190 -12.57 -23.09 -30.07
N MET A 191 -11.99 -22.55 -29.00
CA MET A 191 -10.94 -23.24 -28.24
C MET A 191 -11.50 -24.41 -27.43
N SER A 192 -10.83 -25.56 -27.46
CA SER A 192 -11.16 -26.71 -26.60
C SER A 192 -10.84 -26.41 -25.14
N THR A 193 -11.40 -27.21 -24.21
CA THR A 193 -11.08 -27.14 -22.77
C THR A 193 -9.61 -27.43 -22.45
N SER A 194 -8.86 -28.05 -23.36
CA SER A 194 -7.42 -28.29 -23.23
C SER A 194 -6.56 -27.10 -23.71
N VAL A 195 -7.13 -26.17 -24.47
CA VAL A 195 -6.43 -24.99 -25.01
C VAL A 195 -6.83 -23.73 -24.26
N ALA A 196 -8.11 -23.58 -23.94
CA ALA A 196 -8.63 -22.47 -23.16
C ALA A 196 -7.97 -22.44 -21.77
N ASN A 197 -7.58 -21.25 -21.32
CA ASN A 197 -6.81 -21.04 -20.09
C ASN A 197 -7.28 -19.83 -19.25
N GLY A 198 -8.28 -19.11 -19.74
CA GLY A 198 -8.83 -17.92 -19.09
C GLY A 198 -7.89 -16.73 -19.09
N PHE A 199 -6.87 -16.71 -19.97
CA PHE A 199 -5.95 -15.60 -20.18
C PHE A 199 -6.14 -15.00 -21.59
N PHE A 200 -6.29 -13.67 -21.66
CA PHE A 200 -6.43 -12.95 -22.93
C PHE A 200 -5.06 -12.74 -23.61
N GLY A 201 -4.46 -13.85 -24.07
CA GLY A 201 -3.17 -13.88 -24.76
C GLY A 201 -3.29 -13.87 -26.29
N ASN A 202 -2.19 -14.20 -26.97
CA ASN A 202 -2.08 -14.16 -28.43
C ASN A 202 -3.16 -14.99 -29.15
N GLY A 203 -3.51 -16.16 -28.63
CA GLY A 203 -4.57 -17.01 -29.22
C GLY A 203 -5.93 -16.29 -29.23
N THR A 204 -6.33 -15.73 -28.09
CA THR A 204 -7.57 -14.96 -27.95
C THR A 204 -7.51 -13.68 -28.75
N THR A 205 -6.38 -12.93 -28.72
CA THR A 205 -6.21 -11.75 -29.58
C THR A 205 -6.37 -12.07 -31.06
N SER A 206 -5.86 -13.21 -31.54
CA SER A 206 -5.95 -13.60 -32.95
C SER A 206 -7.36 -14.03 -33.38
N LEU A 207 -8.18 -14.52 -32.45
CA LEU A 207 -9.52 -15.06 -32.74
C LEU A 207 -10.64 -14.10 -32.32
N CYS A 208 -10.32 -13.03 -31.59
CA CYS A 208 -11.28 -12.08 -31.06
C CYS A 208 -12.10 -11.44 -32.19
N PRO A 209 -13.44 -11.49 -32.13
CA PRO A 209 -14.28 -10.95 -33.18
C PRO A 209 -14.36 -9.42 -33.13
N THR A 210 -14.88 -8.83 -34.20
CA THR A 210 -15.54 -7.53 -34.14
C THR A 210 -17.05 -7.75 -34.23
N LEU A 211 -17.78 -7.21 -33.25
CA LEU A 211 -19.25 -7.27 -33.19
C LEU A 211 -19.85 -5.91 -33.55
N THR A 212 -20.91 -5.92 -34.35
CA THR A 212 -21.58 -4.73 -34.86
C THR A 212 -23.10 -4.78 -34.62
N PRO A 213 -23.83 -3.67 -34.79
CA PRO A 213 -25.30 -3.69 -34.72
C PRO A 213 -25.91 -4.79 -35.59
N GLY A 214 -26.79 -5.60 -35.01
CA GLY A 214 -27.45 -6.72 -35.70
C GLY A 214 -26.63 -8.01 -35.80
N ASP A 215 -25.47 -8.12 -35.12
CA ASP A 215 -24.69 -9.36 -35.08
C ASP A 215 -25.51 -10.55 -34.55
N SER A 216 -25.44 -11.68 -35.24
CA SER A 216 -26.20 -12.89 -34.91
C SER A 216 -25.47 -13.84 -33.96
N ARG A 217 -24.21 -13.55 -33.59
CA ARG A 217 -23.40 -14.40 -32.71
C ARG A 217 -23.74 -14.15 -31.23
N THR A 218 -24.89 -14.69 -30.80
CA THR A 218 -25.49 -14.47 -29.47
C THR A 218 -24.51 -14.67 -28.30
N GLY A 219 -23.67 -15.72 -28.32
CA GLY A 219 -22.72 -16.01 -27.24
C GLY A 219 -21.70 -14.88 -27.05
N PHE A 220 -21.05 -14.45 -28.14
CA PHE A 220 -20.14 -13.31 -28.12
C PHE A 220 -20.81 -12.01 -27.66
N VAL A 221 -22.03 -11.75 -28.11
CA VAL A 221 -22.78 -10.55 -27.71
C VAL A 221 -23.11 -10.58 -26.22
N LEU A 222 -23.54 -11.71 -25.67
CA LEU A 222 -23.79 -11.87 -24.23
C LEU A 222 -22.53 -11.59 -23.42
N ILE A 223 -21.36 -12.10 -23.84
CA ILE A 223 -20.09 -11.84 -23.16
C ILE A 223 -19.77 -10.34 -23.13
N VAL A 224 -19.98 -9.61 -24.23
CA VAL A 224 -19.81 -8.15 -24.27
C VAL A 224 -20.80 -7.45 -23.35
N GLN A 225 -22.08 -7.84 -23.36
CA GLN A 225 -23.09 -7.29 -22.46
C GLN A 225 -22.69 -7.50 -20.98
N TYR A 226 -22.24 -8.70 -20.63
CA TYR A 226 -21.79 -9.01 -19.27
C TYR A 226 -20.57 -8.17 -18.88
N ALA A 227 -19.56 -8.13 -19.75
CA ALA A 227 -18.31 -7.42 -19.47
C ALA A 227 -18.53 -5.90 -19.33
N LEU A 228 -19.43 -5.32 -20.14
CA LEU A 228 -19.83 -3.92 -20.01
C LEU A 228 -20.43 -3.64 -18.63
N TYR A 229 -21.43 -4.42 -18.21
CA TYR A 229 -22.06 -4.25 -16.90
C TYR A 229 -21.07 -4.45 -15.75
N CYS A 230 -20.19 -5.46 -15.84
CA CYS A 230 -19.11 -5.69 -14.87
C CYS A 230 -18.12 -4.52 -14.76
N ASN A 231 -17.93 -3.73 -15.82
CA ASN A 231 -17.07 -2.55 -15.80
C ASN A 231 -17.76 -1.29 -15.25
N GLY A 232 -19.04 -1.38 -14.86
CA GLY A 232 -19.76 -0.37 -14.10
C GLY A 232 -21.12 0.00 -14.70
N GLU A 233 -22.03 0.45 -13.84
CA GLU A 233 -23.40 0.82 -14.21
C GLU A 233 -23.49 1.89 -15.31
N ALA A 234 -22.47 2.74 -15.44
CA ALA A 234 -22.39 3.73 -16.52
C ALA A 234 -22.31 3.11 -17.93
N PHE A 235 -22.03 1.81 -18.00
CA PHE A 235 -21.94 1.02 -19.23
C PHE A 235 -23.02 -0.07 -19.28
N ASP A 236 -24.13 0.08 -18.57
CA ASP A 236 -25.23 -0.89 -18.63
C ASP A 236 -25.74 -1.08 -20.07
N PRO A 237 -25.63 -2.29 -20.66
CA PRO A 237 -26.08 -2.55 -22.01
C PRO A 237 -27.61 -2.72 -22.13
N GLY A 238 -28.34 -2.72 -21.00
CA GLY A 238 -29.73 -3.15 -20.90
C GLY A 238 -29.83 -4.66 -20.70
N GLU A 239 -30.88 -5.27 -21.24
CA GLU A 239 -31.15 -6.71 -21.06
C GLU A 239 -30.02 -7.60 -21.61
N PHE A 240 -29.79 -8.71 -20.92
CA PHE A 240 -28.84 -9.75 -21.31
C PHE A 240 -29.47 -10.73 -22.30
N ASP A 241 -29.84 -10.25 -23.48
CA ASP A 241 -30.60 -10.98 -24.50
C ASP A 241 -29.74 -11.49 -25.68
N GLY A 242 -28.43 -11.16 -25.67
CA GLY A 242 -27.49 -11.53 -26.72
C GLY A 242 -27.76 -10.86 -28.07
N LYS A 243 -28.44 -9.71 -28.07
CA LYS A 243 -28.66 -8.88 -29.26
C LYS A 243 -27.80 -7.63 -29.20
N TYR A 244 -27.04 -7.38 -30.26
CA TYR A 244 -26.23 -6.16 -30.38
C TYR A 244 -27.12 -4.99 -30.83
N GLY A 245 -27.98 -4.54 -29.92
CA GLY A 245 -28.96 -3.48 -30.15
C GLY A 245 -28.45 -2.08 -29.79
N VAL A 246 -29.37 -1.10 -29.81
CA VAL A 246 -29.06 0.31 -29.53
C VAL A 246 -28.49 0.56 -28.12
N GLY A 247 -28.92 -0.22 -27.13
CA GLY A 247 -28.40 -0.18 -25.76
C GLY A 247 -26.92 -0.57 -25.72
N VAL A 248 -26.57 -1.70 -26.34
CA VAL A 248 -25.18 -2.18 -26.44
C VAL A 248 -24.29 -1.18 -27.17
N VAL A 249 -24.74 -0.61 -28.29
CA VAL A 249 -23.98 0.43 -29.03
C VAL A 249 -23.67 1.63 -28.14
N SER A 250 -24.67 2.07 -27.36
CA SER A 250 -24.54 3.23 -26.48
C SER A 250 -23.57 2.94 -25.33
N ALA A 251 -23.68 1.76 -24.70
CA ALA A 251 -22.78 1.30 -23.65
C ALA A 251 -21.34 1.14 -24.15
N VAL A 252 -21.13 0.56 -25.33
CA VAL A 252 -19.80 0.43 -25.94
C VAL A 252 -19.19 1.80 -26.22
N LYS A 253 -19.94 2.75 -26.79
CA LYS A 253 -19.44 4.12 -26.99
C LYS A 253 -19.10 4.82 -25.68
N ALA A 254 -19.91 4.63 -24.64
CA ALA A 254 -19.65 5.19 -23.32
C ALA A 254 -18.36 4.62 -22.72
N PHE A 255 -18.16 3.30 -22.80
CA PHE A 255 -16.93 2.65 -22.35
C PHE A 255 -15.71 3.09 -23.17
N GLN A 256 -15.82 3.11 -24.50
CA GLN A 256 -14.75 3.59 -25.39
C GLN A 256 -14.36 5.03 -25.06
N LYS A 257 -15.34 5.92 -24.87
CA LYS A 257 -15.09 7.30 -24.43
C LYS A 257 -14.37 7.35 -23.09
N PHE A 258 -14.84 6.54 -22.13
CA PHE A 258 -14.28 6.51 -20.78
C PHE A 258 -12.85 5.96 -20.74
N MET A 259 -12.50 5.01 -21.60
CA MET A 259 -11.15 4.43 -21.73
C MET A 259 -10.27 5.14 -22.78
N CYS A 260 -10.74 6.26 -23.32
CA CYS A 260 -10.06 7.03 -24.38
C CYS A 260 -9.74 6.23 -25.65
N LEU A 261 -10.61 5.28 -26.00
CA LEU A 261 -10.58 4.51 -27.24
C LEU A 261 -11.42 5.19 -28.34
N PRO A 262 -11.22 4.83 -29.62
CA PRO A 262 -12.10 5.27 -30.71
C PRO A 262 -13.57 4.92 -30.44
N GLN A 263 -14.47 5.90 -30.50
CA GLN A 263 -15.89 5.76 -30.16
C GLN A 263 -16.72 5.20 -31.34
N THR A 264 -16.37 4.01 -31.82
CA THR A 264 -17.02 3.36 -32.98
C THR A 264 -18.42 2.82 -32.63
N GLY A 265 -18.62 2.42 -31.37
CA GLY A 265 -19.79 1.62 -30.97
C GLY A 265 -19.73 0.17 -31.42
N TYR A 266 -18.60 -0.27 -31.98
CA TYR A 266 -18.31 -1.66 -32.29
C TYR A 266 -17.48 -2.27 -31.17
N ALA A 267 -17.83 -3.48 -30.75
CA ALA A 267 -17.00 -4.25 -29.84
C ALA A 267 -15.94 -4.98 -30.66
N ASP A 268 -14.85 -4.27 -30.95
CA ASP A 268 -13.65 -4.76 -31.62
C ASP A 268 -12.62 -5.31 -30.61
N MET A 269 -11.53 -5.91 -31.10
CA MET A 269 -10.51 -6.52 -30.25
C MET A 269 -9.96 -5.55 -29.19
N PRO A 270 -9.56 -4.29 -29.51
CA PRO A 270 -9.12 -3.35 -28.48
C PRO A 270 -10.17 -3.07 -27.40
N THR A 271 -11.45 -2.94 -27.79
CA THR A 271 -12.56 -2.72 -26.86
C THR A 271 -12.81 -3.94 -25.98
N ILE A 272 -12.93 -5.14 -26.57
CA ILE A 272 -13.19 -6.39 -25.83
C ILE A 272 -12.02 -6.71 -24.90
N LYS A 273 -10.78 -6.49 -25.34
CA LYS A 273 -9.60 -6.70 -24.51
C LYS A 273 -9.54 -5.71 -23.34
N ALA A 274 -9.88 -4.44 -23.54
CA ALA A 274 -9.95 -3.45 -22.46
C ALA A 274 -11.06 -3.76 -21.43
N LEU A 275 -12.14 -4.42 -21.85
CA LEU A 275 -13.21 -4.87 -20.94
C LEU A 275 -12.77 -6.04 -20.04
N LEU A 276 -11.90 -6.93 -20.55
CA LEU A 276 -11.58 -8.22 -19.91
C LEU A 276 -10.16 -8.32 -19.33
N SER A 277 -9.24 -7.45 -19.76
CA SER A 277 -7.83 -7.43 -19.35
C SER A 277 -7.43 -6.04 -18.91
N SER A 278 -6.74 -5.93 -17.77
CA SER A 278 -6.37 -4.65 -17.17
C SER A 278 -5.56 -3.77 -18.13
N SER A 279 -4.57 -4.34 -18.83
CA SER A 279 -3.71 -3.64 -19.79
C SER A 279 -4.40 -3.30 -21.12
N GLY A 280 -5.56 -3.91 -21.40
CA GLY A 280 -6.19 -3.82 -22.71
C GLY A 280 -5.26 -4.24 -23.86
N ASP A 281 -5.43 -3.60 -25.01
CA ASP A 281 -4.52 -3.74 -26.15
C ASP A 281 -3.25 -2.90 -25.95
N THR A 282 -2.13 -3.57 -25.73
CA THR A 282 -0.82 -2.94 -25.49
C THR A 282 -0.23 -2.24 -26.71
N THR A 283 -0.79 -2.49 -27.91
CA THR A 283 -0.40 -1.80 -29.13
C THR A 283 -1.05 -0.43 -29.29
N ARG A 284 -2.07 -0.12 -28.47
CA ARG A 284 -2.79 1.17 -28.53
C ARG A 284 -1.85 2.35 -28.37
N ALA A 285 -2.17 3.44 -29.05
CA ALA A 285 -1.46 4.69 -28.91
C ALA A 285 -1.64 5.26 -27.50
N ALA A 286 -0.59 5.90 -26.98
CA ALA A 286 -0.58 6.61 -25.72
C ALA A 286 -0.29 8.09 -25.97
N SER A 287 -0.75 8.95 -25.07
CA SER A 287 -0.39 10.38 -25.09
C SER A 287 0.23 10.87 -23.79
N ALA A 288 0.34 9.96 -22.81
CA ALA A 288 1.13 10.10 -21.60
C ALA A 288 2.13 8.94 -21.53
N CYS A 289 3.20 9.12 -20.76
CA CYS A 289 4.14 8.06 -20.41
C CYS A 289 4.80 8.39 -19.08
N ASP A 290 5.42 7.43 -18.43
CA ASP A 290 6.38 7.68 -17.37
C ASP A 290 7.72 7.01 -17.67
N THR A 291 8.76 7.47 -16.99
CA THR A 291 10.10 6.89 -17.13
C THR A 291 10.96 7.23 -15.93
N ALA A 292 11.85 6.31 -15.55
CA ALA A 292 12.91 6.58 -14.58
C ALA A 292 14.12 7.30 -15.20
N ALA A 293 14.23 7.35 -16.53
CA ALA A 293 15.35 8.00 -17.20
C ALA A 293 15.28 9.53 -17.08
N ILE A 294 16.39 10.16 -16.73
CA ILE A 294 16.53 11.62 -16.79
C ILE A 294 16.50 12.05 -18.27
N LEU A 295 15.55 12.91 -18.62
CA LEU A 295 15.33 13.35 -19.98
C LEU A 295 16.35 14.39 -20.44
N THR A 296 16.91 14.16 -21.62
CA THR A 296 17.72 15.13 -22.39
C THR A 296 16.87 15.82 -23.45
N ALA A 297 17.43 16.80 -24.14
CA ALA A 297 16.73 17.49 -25.23
C ALA A 297 16.33 16.51 -26.36
N ASP A 298 17.20 15.56 -26.69
CA ASP A 298 16.94 14.56 -27.75
C ASP A 298 15.86 13.56 -27.36
N THR A 299 15.85 13.09 -26.11
CA THR A 299 14.81 12.17 -25.61
C THR A 299 13.47 12.90 -25.43
N ALA A 300 13.46 14.14 -24.92
CA ALA A 300 12.24 14.94 -24.81
C ALA A 300 11.63 15.27 -26.18
N LYS A 301 12.47 15.59 -27.18
CA LYS A 301 12.05 15.74 -28.58
C LYS A 301 11.45 14.43 -29.12
N THR A 302 12.10 13.30 -28.85
CA THR A 302 11.60 11.98 -29.26
C THR A 302 10.21 11.70 -28.69
N LEU A 303 9.98 11.99 -27.39
CA LEU A 303 8.65 11.86 -26.79
C LEU A 303 7.63 12.72 -27.55
N ARG A 304 7.94 13.99 -27.79
CA ARG A 304 7.00 14.91 -28.46
C ARG A 304 6.65 14.47 -29.89
N GLU A 305 7.65 14.05 -30.67
CA GLU A 305 7.48 13.56 -32.05
C GLU A 305 6.69 12.25 -32.13
N ASN A 306 6.73 11.43 -31.07
CA ASN A 306 5.92 10.21 -30.94
C ASN A 306 4.51 10.45 -30.36
N GLY A 307 4.08 11.71 -30.24
CA GLY A 307 2.71 12.07 -29.86
C GLY A 307 2.45 12.18 -28.36
N TYR A 308 3.47 11.99 -27.52
CA TYR A 308 3.36 12.22 -26.08
C TYR A 308 3.18 13.71 -25.79
N LYS A 309 2.32 14.01 -24.82
CA LYS A 309 1.97 15.37 -24.39
C LYS A 309 2.40 15.64 -22.95
N ILE A 310 2.49 14.59 -22.16
CA ILE A 310 2.76 14.67 -20.72
C ILE A 310 3.61 13.48 -20.30
N VAL A 311 4.55 13.71 -19.39
CA VAL A 311 5.46 12.69 -18.88
C VAL A 311 5.46 12.63 -17.35
N GLY A 312 5.30 11.43 -16.80
CA GLY A 312 5.45 11.13 -15.39
C GLY A 312 6.91 11.08 -15.01
N ARG A 313 7.30 11.83 -13.98
CA ARG A 313 8.70 11.88 -13.52
C ARG A 313 8.79 11.85 -12.00
N TYR A 314 9.83 11.18 -11.51
CA TYR A 314 10.02 10.94 -10.08
C TYR A 314 10.60 12.17 -9.38
N LEU A 315 9.98 12.60 -8.28
CA LEU A 315 10.47 13.71 -7.46
C LEU A 315 11.80 13.38 -6.77
N THR A 316 11.99 12.11 -6.40
CA THR A 316 13.10 11.62 -5.58
C THR A 316 13.56 10.22 -6.04
N GLY A 317 14.63 9.74 -5.39
CA GLY A 317 15.02 8.35 -5.45
C GLY A 317 16.05 7.98 -6.53
N ASN A 318 16.39 6.70 -6.52
CA ASN A 318 17.35 6.07 -7.43
C ASN A 318 16.76 4.79 -8.03
N VAL A 319 17.25 4.39 -9.20
CA VAL A 319 17.03 3.08 -9.80
C VAL A 319 18.32 2.27 -9.78
N ARG A 320 18.18 0.95 -9.63
CA ARG A 320 19.30 0.02 -9.80
C ARG A 320 19.49 -0.30 -11.28
N THR A 321 20.67 -0.04 -11.80
CA THR A 321 21.10 -0.36 -13.15
C THR A 321 22.23 -1.38 -13.11
N SER A 322 22.62 -1.91 -14.27
CA SER A 322 23.82 -2.76 -14.39
C SER A 322 25.09 -2.05 -13.91
N SER A 323 25.12 -0.71 -13.93
CA SER A 323 26.22 0.14 -13.46
C SER A 323 26.11 0.58 -11.99
N GLY A 324 25.13 0.07 -11.24
CA GLY A 324 24.86 0.47 -9.86
C GLY A 324 23.66 1.39 -9.72
N LEU A 325 23.61 2.17 -8.63
CA LEU A 325 22.51 3.10 -8.39
C LEU A 325 22.66 4.34 -9.29
N THR A 326 21.59 4.69 -9.98
CA THR A 326 21.49 5.89 -10.82
C THR A 326 20.28 6.70 -10.38
N SER A 327 20.42 8.02 -10.30
CA SER A 327 19.31 8.87 -9.88
C SER A 327 18.18 8.85 -10.91
N LYS A 328 16.94 8.76 -10.42
CA LYS A 328 15.71 8.98 -11.20
C LYS A 328 15.05 10.32 -10.90
N ALA A 329 15.58 11.04 -9.91
CA ALA A 329 15.02 12.27 -9.37
C ALA A 329 15.07 13.41 -10.39
N LEU A 330 13.93 14.08 -10.53
CA LEU A 330 13.73 15.21 -11.42
C LEU A 330 14.60 16.40 -11.01
N THR A 331 15.14 17.14 -11.99
CA THR A 331 15.96 18.34 -11.77
C THR A 331 15.38 19.56 -12.46
N SER A 332 15.73 20.78 -12.00
CA SER A 332 15.29 22.04 -12.64
C SER A 332 15.75 22.15 -14.11
N LYS A 333 16.93 21.59 -14.43
CA LYS A 333 17.45 21.53 -15.81
C LYS A 333 16.62 20.57 -16.68
N GLU A 334 16.27 19.41 -16.15
CA GLU A 334 15.40 18.45 -16.83
C GLU A 334 14.01 19.04 -17.06
N LEU A 335 13.40 19.66 -16.05
CA LEU A 335 12.10 20.35 -16.17
C LEU A 335 12.11 21.38 -17.30
N SER A 336 13.13 22.24 -17.35
CA SER A 336 13.31 23.21 -18.44
C SER A 336 13.38 22.51 -19.81
N THR A 337 14.08 21.38 -19.88
CA THR A 337 14.22 20.58 -21.11
C THR A 337 12.87 20.01 -21.56
N ILE A 338 12.07 19.48 -20.64
CA ILE A 338 10.75 18.92 -20.91
C ILE A 338 9.78 20.02 -21.39
N PHE A 339 9.73 21.15 -20.69
CA PHE A 339 8.86 22.28 -21.05
C PHE A 339 9.23 22.90 -22.40
N ASN A 340 10.53 23.03 -22.69
CA ASN A 340 11.00 23.52 -23.99
C ASN A 340 10.63 22.59 -25.15
N ALA A 341 10.46 21.29 -24.89
CA ALA A 341 9.93 20.33 -25.86
C ALA A 341 8.40 20.39 -26.01
N GLY A 342 7.72 21.24 -25.22
CA GLY A 342 6.26 21.39 -25.23
C GLY A 342 5.51 20.22 -24.57
N LEU A 343 6.13 19.59 -23.58
CA LEU A 343 5.55 18.53 -22.74
C LEU A 343 5.18 19.08 -21.36
N SER A 344 4.13 18.53 -20.75
CA SER A 344 3.82 18.73 -19.31
C SER A 344 4.43 17.62 -18.45
N VAL A 345 4.47 17.83 -17.13
CA VAL A 345 4.96 16.84 -16.15
C VAL A 345 3.92 16.55 -15.08
N PHE A 346 3.70 15.29 -14.73
CA PHE A 346 3.05 14.90 -13.47
C PHE A 346 4.08 14.27 -12.51
N PRO A 347 4.18 14.74 -11.25
CA PRO A 347 5.17 14.24 -10.31
C PRO A 347 4.77 12.92 -9.65
N ILE A 348 5.71 11.98 -9.59
CA ILE A 348 5.59 10.67 -8.95
C ILE A 348 6.48 10.63 -7.71
N TYR A 349 6.00 10.06 -6.61
CA TYR A 349 6.78 9.77 -5.42
C TYR A 349 6.89 8.25 -5.20
N GLN A 350 8.11 7.72 -5.24
CA GLN A 350 8.40 6.30 -5.06
C GLN A 350 9.85 6.09 -4.57
N ASP A 351 10.08 6.28 -3.27
CA ASP A 351 11.32 5.88 -2.60
C ASP A 351 11.23 4.46 -1.99
N GLY A 352 10.06 3.84 -2.10
CA GLY A 352 9.76 2.47 -1.72
C GLY A 352 8.41 2.05 -2.30
N GLY A 353 7.56 1.43 -1.48
CA GLY A 353 6.19 1.09 -1.86
C GLY A 353 6.03 -0.15 -2.75
N TYR A 354 7.11 -0.88 -3.03
CA TYR A 354 7.12 -2.14 -3.80
C TYR A 354 6.97 -3.40 -2.94
N GLU A 355 6.73 -3.24 -1.63
CA GLU A 355 6.51 -4.34 -0.69
C GLU A 355 5.66 -3.92 0.52
N SER A 356 4.94 -4.90 1.10
CA SER A 356 4.03 -4.69 2.23
C SER A 356 4.70 -4.18 3.51
N SER A 357 5.99 -4.51 3.73
CA SER A 357 6.81 -4.05 4.87
C SER A 357 7.10 -2.56 4.84
N TYR A 358 6.96 -1.90 3.69
CA TYR A 358 7.12 -0.46 3.56
C TYR A 358 5.99 0.31 4.26
N PHE A 359 4.77 -0.22 4.21
CA PHE A 359 3.56 0.44 4.71
C PHE A 359 3.37 0.21 6.21
N VAL A 360 4.21 0.90 6.98
CA VAL A 360 4.17 0.95 8.44
C VAL A 360 3.69 2.30 8.93
N LYS A 361 3.33 2.36 10.21
CA LYS A 361 2.95 3.59 10.88
C LYS A 361 4.00 4.69 10.68
N ASP A 362 3.52 5.92 10.49
CA ASP A 362 4.28 7.14 10.27
C ASP A 362 5.03 7.21 8.92
N GLN A 363 5.00 6.15 8.09
CA GLN A 363 5.63 6.16 6.76
C GLN A 363 4.94 7.15 5.82
N GLY A 364 3.60 7.20 5.81
CA GLY A 364 2.87 8.12 4.94
C GLY A 364 3.14 9.57 5.29
N THR A 365 3.37 9.84 6.57
CA THR A 365 3.83 11.16 7.03
C THR A 365 5.19 11.50 6.42
N ARG A 366 6.21 10.65 6.60
CA ARG A 366 7.57 10.88 6.07
C ARG A 366 7.59 11.11 4.55
N ASP A 367 6.82 10.28 3.83
CA ASP A 367 6.74 10.33 2.37
C ASP A 367 6.08 11.63 1.88
N ALA A 368 4.98 12.04 2.54
CA ALA A 368 4.27 13.27 2.21
C ALA A 368 5.17 14.49 2.28
N TYR A 369 5.96 14.60 3.35
CA TYR A 369 6.88 15.72 3.56
C TYR A 369 8.05 15.69 2.58
N SER A 370 8.63 14.52 2.32
CA SER A 370 9.68 14.35 1.32
C SER A 370 9.21 14.77 -0.07
N ALA A 371 8.01 14.32 -0.45
CA ALA A 371 7.40 14.64 -1.74
C ALA A 371 7.06 16.12 -1.87
N ALA A 372 6.41 16.72 -0.87
CA ALA A 372 6.04 18.14 -0.90
C ALA A 372 7.27 19.05 -0.91
N SER A 373 8.30 18.71 -0.14
CA SER A 373 9.58 19.43 -0.12
C SER A 373 10.26 19.39 -1.48
N ALA A 374 10.36 18.20 -2.12
CA ALA A 374 10.91 18.06 -3.45
C ALA A 374 10.10 18.83 -4.51
N ALA A 375 8.77 18.71 -4.50
CA ALA A 375 7.90 19.41 -5.43
C ALA A 375 8.02 20.93 -5.30
N ARG A 376 8.10 21.46 -4.07
CA ARG A 376 8.26 22.89 -3.81
C ARG A 376 9.59 23.41 -4.33
N ARG A 377 10.71 22.74 -4.03
CA ARG A 377 12.05 23.14 -4.53
C ARG A 377 12.11 23.19 -6.05
N LEU A 378 11.45 22.24 -6.71
CA LEU A 378 11.36 22.19 -8.16
C LEU A 378 10.37 23.21 -8.73
N GLY A 379 9.59 23.88 -7.89
CA GLY A 379 8.68 24.97 -8.25
C GLY A 379 7.30 24.53 -8.72
N PHE A 380 6.87 23.31 -8.41
CA PHE A 380 5.53 22.86 -8.78
C PHE A 380 4.47 23.74 -8.12
N PRO A 381 3.50 24.27 -8.89
CA PRO A 381 2.50 25.19 -8.37
C PRO A 381 1.46 24.49 -7.49
N SER A 382 0.73 25.28 -6.69
CA SER A 382 -0.51 24.84 -6.02
C SER A 382 -1.48 24.20 -7.02
N GLY A 383 -2.16 23.15 -6.58
CA GLY A 383 -3.06 22.32 -7.39
C GLY A 383 -2.38 21.15 -8.09
N THR A 384 -1.04 21.07 -8.08
CA THR A 384 -0.30 19.92 -8.61
C THR A 384 -0.64 18.66 -7.83
N THR A 385 -0.98 17.58 -8.53
CA THR A 385 -1.23 16.25 -7.94
C THR A 385 0.08 15.47 -7.89
N ILE A 386 0.44 14.96 -6.71
CA ILE A 386 1.61 14.08 -6.52
C ILE A 386 1.12 12.64 -6.39
N TYR A 387 1.61 11.75 -7.25
CA TYR A 387 1.21 10.34 -7.28
C TYR A 387 2.10 9.50 -6.37
N PHE A 388 1.57 9.05 -5.24
CA PHE A 388 2.27 8.17 -4.30
C PHE A 388 2.12 6.71 -4.71
N ALA A 389 3.23 6.00 -4.84
CA ALA A 389 3.27 4.65 -5.39
C ALA A 389 2.95 3.54 -4.37
N VAL A 390 2.04 2.65 -4.75
CA VAL A 390 1.78 1.34 -4.16
C VAL A 390 2.01 0.30 -5.25
N ASP A 391 3.26 -0.11 -5.41
CA ASP A 391 3.76 -0.85 -6.57
C ASP A 391 3.98 -2.34 -6.28
N PHE A 392 2.96 -2.98 -5.70
CA PHE A 392 2.97 -4.41 -5.41
C PHE A 392 1.57 -4.99 -5.38
N ASP A 393 1.48 -6.32 -5.41
CA ASP A 393 0.21 -7.05 -5.32
C ASP A 393 -0.26 -7.15 -3.85
N ALA A 394 -0.88 -6.09 -3.36
CA ALA A 394 -1.41 -6.04 -1.99
C ALA A 394 -2.65 -6.92 -1.87
N TYR A 395 -2.77 -7.71 -0.81
CA TYR A 395 -4.05 -8.38 -0.54
C TYR A 395 -5.09 -7.37 -0.02
N ASP A 396 -6.38 -7.67 -0.19
CA ASP A 396 -7.46 -6.76 0.24
C ASP A 396 -7.39 -6.36 1.75
N TYR A 397 -6.92 -7.26 2.61
CA TYR A 397 -6.68 -6.92 4.03
C TYR A 397 -5.52 -5.93 4.19
N GLU A 398 -4.46 -6.02 3.38
CA GLU A 398 -3.34 -5.08 3.40
C GLU A 398 -3.78 -3.70 2.89
N VAL A 399 -4.68 -3.65 1.90
CA VAL A 399 -5.28 -2.39 1.46
C VAL A 399 -6.00 -1.72 2.63
N THR A 400 -6.80 -2.48 3.38
CA THR A 400 -7.53 -1.99 4.57
C THR A 400 -6.61 -1.57 5.70
N ASP A 401 -5.68 -2.44 6.09
CA ASP A 401 -4.95 -2.35 7.35
C ASP A 401 -3.65 -1.54 7.22
N LYS A 402 -3.14 -1.33 6.00
CA LYS A 402 -1.86 -0.66 5.75
C LYS A 402 -1.97 0.51 4.78
N ILE A 403 -2.57 0.29 3.60
CA ILE A 403 -2.56 1.29 2.53
C ILE A 403 -3.50 2.47 2.86
N ILE A 404 -4.73 2.20 3.30
CA ILE A 404 -5.66 3.26 3.71
C ILE A 404 -5.09 4.12 4.85
N PRO A 405 -4.54 3.54 5.95
CA PRO A 405 -3.83 4.30 6.96
C PRO A 405 -2.66 5.14 6.43
N TYR A 406 -1.83 4.59 5.54
CA TYR A 406 -0.74 5.32 4.90
C TYR A 406 -1.24 6.58 4.15
N PHE A 407 -2.33 6.48 3.38
CA PHE A 407 -2.91 7.64 2.70
C PHE A 407 -3.62 8.63 3.65
N GLN A 408 -4.17 8.16 4.78
CA GLN A 408 -4.69 9.05 5.83
C GLN A 408 -3.58 9.88 6.48
N GLU A 409 -2.40 9.29 6.68
CA GLU A 409 -1.20 9.99 7.16
C GLU A 409 -0.74 11.05 6.15
N ILE A 410 -0.66 10.71 4.86
CA ILE A 410 -0.31 11.68 3.80
C ILE A 410 -1.27 12.86 3.82
N LYS A 411 -2.58 12.59 3.85
CA LYS A 411 -3.61 13.63 3.89
C LYS A 411 -3.45 14.55 5.10
N SER A 412 -3.19 13.97 6.27
CA SER A 412 -2.97 14.73 7.50
C SER A 412 -1.70 15.59 7.42
N ALA A 413 -0.62 15.08 6.87
CA ALA A 413 0.62 15.82 6.64
C ALA A 413 0.43 16.99 5.65
N PHE A 414 -0.27 16.74 4.55
CA PHE A 414 -0.60 17.77 3.55
C PHE A 414 -1.47 18.87 4.17
N MET A 415 -2.49 18.54 4.95
CA MET A 415 -3.32 19.52 5.65
C MET A 415 -2.48 20.42 6.58
N LYS A 416 -1.51 19.85 7.30
CA LYS A 416 -0.60 20.61 8.18
C LYS A 416 0.31 21.55 7.39
N MET A 417 0.97 21.05 6.33
CA MET A 417 1.86 21.87 5.50
C MET A 417 1.12 23.02 4.81
N GLN A 418 -0.09 22.76 4.34
CA GLN A 418 -0.85 23.71 3.54
C GLN A 418 -1.59 24.77 4.38
N ALA A 419 -1.48 24.69 5.71
CA ALA A 419 -1.97 25.72 6.63
C ALA A 419 -1.12 27.00 6.57
N PHE A 420 0.15 26.89 6.17
CA PHE A 420 1.01 28.06 5.97
C PHE A 420 0.65 28.78 4.67
N SER A 421 0.45 30.09 4.73
CA SER A 421 -0.02 30.90 3.58
C SER A 421 0.95 30.91 2.40
N THR A 422 2.24 30.68 2.65
CA THR A 422 3.33 30.62 1.65
C THR A 422 3.53 29.22 1.08
N ALA A 423 2.81 28.22 1.56
CA ALA A 423 2.92 26.83 1.12
C ALA A 423 2.18 26.58 -0.20
N PRO A 424 2.78 25.88 -1.17
CA PRO A 424 2.04 25.31 -2.27
C PRO A 424 1.00 24.30 -1.76
N LYS A 425 -0.21 24.36 -2.33
CA LYS A 425 -1.31 23.45 -1.99
C LYS A 425 -1.34 22.25 -2.91
N TYR A 426 -0.61 21.19 -2.56
CA TYR A 426 -0.55 19.97 -3.36
C TYR A 426 -1.74 19.04 -3.13
N GLU A 427 -2.08 18.31 -4.19
CA GLU A 427 -3.15 17.32 -4.20
C GLU A 427 -2.55 15.91 -4.17
N ILE A 428 -3.32 14.95 -3.66
CA ILE A 428 -2.84 13.57 -3.47
C ILE A 428 -3.35 12.70 -4.62
N GLY A 429 -2.43 12.10 -5.36
CA GLY A 429 -2.70 11.02 -6.31
C GLY A 429 -2.18 9.70 -5.78
N VAL A 430 -2.70 8.60 -6.33
CA VAL A 430 -2.20 7.24 -6.06
C VAL A 430 -1.74 6.61 -7.35
N TYR A 431 -0.57 5.99 -7.34
CA TYR A 431 -0.19 5.00 -8.33
C TYR A 431 -0.37 3.61 -7.72
N GLY A 432 -1.07 2.71 -8.43
CA GLY A 432 -1.23 1.33 -7.98
C GLY A 432 -2.34 0.56 -8.70
N PRO A 433 -2.60 -0.68 -8.29
CA PRO A 433 -3.69 -1.49 -8.83
C PRO A 433 -5.08 -0.86 -8.71
N ARG A 434 -6.02 -1.34 -9.53
CA ARG A 434 -7.39 -0.79 -9.60
C ARG A 434 -8.11 -0.77 -8.25
N ASN A 435 -8.09 -1.85 -7.47
CA ASN A 435 -8.77 -1.88 -6.17
C ASN A 435 -8.21 -0.84 -5.19
N ILE A 436 -6.87 -0.73 -5.09
CA ILE A 436 -6.22 0.29 -4.27
C ILE A 436 -6.68 1.69 -4.70
N CYS A 437 -6.63 1.98 -6.00
CA CYS A 437 -7.07 3.26 -6.55
C CYS A 437 -8.53 3.58 -6.25
N ILE A 438 -9.43 2.60 -6.39
CA ILE A 438 -10.86 2.74 -6.07
C ILE A 438 -11.02 3.04 -4.59
N ARG A 439 -10.45 2.22 -3.70
CA ARG A 439 -10.66 2.32 -2.27
C ARG A 439 -10.08 3.60 -1.66
N THR A 440 -8.92 4.06 -2.12
CA THR A 440 -8.37 5.36 -1.69
C THR A 440 -9.20 6.54 -2.22
N SER A 441 -9.80 6.41 -3.41
CA SER A 441 -10.71 7.42 -3.96
C SER A 441 -12.02 7.46 -3.18
N GLU A 442 -12.64 6.32 -2.90
CA GLU A 442 -13.92 6.22 -2.17
C GLU A 442 -13.79 6.68 -0.71
N ALA A 443 -12.62 6.46 -0.10
CA ALA A 443 -12.28 7.00 1.21
C ALA A 443 -12.02 8.53 1.19
N GLY A 444 -12.07 9.18 0.03
CA GLY A 444 -11.80 10.62 -0.12
C GLY A 444 -10.36 11.02 0.19
N LEU A 445 -9.41 10.12 -0.01
CA LEU A 445 -7.98 10.33 0.28
C LEU A 445 -7.18 10.77 -0.94
N THR A 446 -7.66 10.45 -2.14
CA THR A 446 -6.95 10.72 -3.41
C THR A 446 -7.85 11.45 -4.39
N LYS A 447 -7.29 12.43 -5.10
CA LYS A 447 -7.95 13.21 -6.15
C LYS A 447 -7.98 12.45 -7.46
N TYR A 448 -6.85 11.89 -7.87
CA TYR A 448 -6.69 11.14 -9.13
C TYR A 448 -5.98 9.80 -8.93
N SER A 449 -6.21 8.90 -9.86
CA SER A 449 -5.55 7.60 -9.92
C SER A 449 -4.66 7.47 -11.15
N PHE A 450 -3.46 6.94 -10.93
CA PHE A 450 -2.53 6.45 -11.95
C PHE A 450 -2.50 4.92 -11.87
N THR A 451 -3.22 4.23 -12.75
CA THR A 451 -3.47 2.80 -12.56
C THR A 451 -2.36 1.93 -13.13
N ALA A 452 -1.82 1.01 -12.31
CA ALA A 452 -0.81 0.02 -12.68
C ALA A 452 -1.40 -1.16 -13.48
N ASN A 453 -1.99 -0.88 -14.64
CA ASN A 453 -2.75 -1.86 -15.43
C ASN A 453 -1.89 -2.87 -16.20
N MET A 454 -0.60 -2.58 -16.42
CA MET A 454 0.34 -3.51 -17.06
C MET A 454 0.63 -4.75 -16.20
N SER A 455 0.44 -4.65 -14.88
CA SER A 455 0.54 -5.76 -13.92
C SER A 455 -0.71 -6.66 -13.97
N THR A 456 -0.91 -7.32 -15.10
CA THR A 456 -2.10 -8.16 -15.40
C THR A 456 -2.28 -9.36 -14.47
N GLY A 457 -1.23 -9.73 -13.73
CA GLY A 457 -1.24 -10.82 -12.76
C GLY A 457 -1.66 -10.43 -11.34
N PHE A 458 -1.67 -9.13 -11.01
CA PHE A 458 -1.97 -8.66 -9.65
C PHE A 458 -3.46 -8.90 -9.31
N SER A 459 -3.74 -9.47 -8.14
CA SER A 459 -5.10 -9.76 -7.67
C SER A 459 -5.98 -8.51 -7.68
N GLU A 460 -5.42 -7.37 -7.31
CA GLU A 460 -6.11 -6.09 -7.16
C GLU A 460 -6.47 -5.42 -8.51
N ASN A 461 -6.02 -6.00 -9.63
CA ASN A 461 -6.45 -5.61 -10.98
C ASN A 461 -7.53 -6.55 -11.55
N LEU A 462 -7.72 -7.74 -10.99
CA LEU A 462 -8.59 -8.78 -11.54
C LEU A 462 -9.98 -8.75 -10.91
N GLY A 463 -10.98 -8.37 -11.71
CA GLY A 463 -12.36 -8.24 -11.24
C GLY A 463 -12.68 -6.87 -10.66
N TYR A 464 -11.81 -5.87 -10.87
CA TYR A 464 -12.05 -4.49 -10.51
C TYR A 464 -12.21 -3.63 -11.77
N PRO A 465 -13.26 -2.78 -11.84
CA PRO A 465 -13.41 -1.83 -12.93
C PRO A 465 -12.31 -0.77 -12.88
N MET A 466 -12.14 -0.03 -13.96
CA MET A 466 -11.23 1.11 -13.96
C MET A 466 -11.78 2.23 -13.04
N PRO A 467 -10.98 2.84 -12.14
CA PRO A 467 -11.44 3.85 -11.19
C PRO A 467 -11.98 5.10 -11.89
N LYS A 468 -13.09 5.65 -11.39
CA LYS A 468 -13.78 6.81 -12.02
C LYS A 468 -12.93 8.08 -12.08
N ASN A 469 -11.95 8.21 -11.17
CA ASN A 469 -11.00 9.32 -11.07
C ASN A 469 -9.65 9.04 -11.75
N TRP A 470 -9.54 8.02 -12.61
CA TRP A 470 -8.30 7.74 -13.33
C TRP A 470 -7.84 8.91 -14.20
N ALA A 471 -6.60 9.35 -14.02
CA ALA A 471 -5.92 10.36 -14.83
C ALA A 471 -4.98 9.68 -15.85
N PHE A 472 -4.26 8.67 -15.38
CA PHE A 472 -3.26 7.93 -16.14
C PHE A 472 -3.48 6.42 -16.00
N ASP A 473 -3.12 5.68 -17.04
CA ASP A 473 -3.32 4.24 -17.16
C ASP A 473 -2.05 3.58 -17.68
N GLN A 474 -1.17 3.07 -16.82
CA GLN A 474 0.06 2.41 -17.24
C GLN A 474 -0.25 1.02 -17.79
N PHE A 475 0.04 0.78 -19.08
CA PHE A 475 -0.40 -0.47 -19.72
C PHE A 475 0.67 -1.23 -20.51
N TYR A 476 1.85 -0.65 -20.76
CA TYR A 476 2.89 -1.33 -21.54
C TYR A 476 4.27 -0.67 -21.38
N GLU A 477 5.29 -1.46 -21.04
CA GLU A 477 6.69 -1.05 -21.04
C GLU A 477 7.32 -1.19 -22.43
N GLY A 478 8.12 -0.23 -22.86
CA GLY A 478 8.83 -0.30 -24.14
C GLY A 478 9.97 0.71 -24.28
N THR A 479 10.57 0.74 -25.46
CA THR A 479 11.63 1.70 -25.82
C THR A 479 11.28 2.35 -27.15
N ILE A 480 11.45 3.67 -27.23
CA ILE A 480 11.23 4.46 -28.45
C ILE A 480 12.49 5.23 -28.83
N GLY A 481 12.50 5.79 -30.04
CA GLY A 481 13.62 6.59 -30.55
C GLY A 481 14.85 5.77 -30.95
N SER A 482 15.91 6.47 -31.33
CA SER A 482 17.19 5.89 -31.73
C SER A 482 18.35 6.83 -31.39
N GLY A 483 19.58 6.31 -31.34
CA GLY A 483 20.76 7.11 -31.01
C GLY A 483 20.61 7.83 -29.65
N ALA A 484 20.93 9.13 -29.61
CA ALA A 484 20.78 9.98 -28.43
C ALA A 484 19.31 10.19 -28.00
N GLY A 485 18.34 9.99 -28.90
CA GLY A 485 16.91 10.09 -28.61
C GLY A 485 16.29 8.78 -28.09
N LYS A 486 17.07 7.70 -27.96
CA LYS A 486 16.55 6.42 -27.46
C LYS A 486 16.17 6.52 -25.98
N VAL A 487 14.94 6.19 -25.64
CA VAL A 487 14.43 6.27 -24.25
C VAL A 487 13.48 5.12 -23.94
N ALA A 488 13.70 4.47 -22.78
CA ALA A 488 12.79 3.49 -22.23
C ALA A 488 11.66 4.21 -21.47
N ILE A 489 10.42 3.78 -21.71
CA ILE A 489 9.22 4.39 -21.16
C ILE A 489 8.18 3.32 -20.84
N ASP A 490 7.31 3.66 -19.91
CA ASP A 490 6.02 3.01 -19.77
C ASP A 490 4.95 3.86 -20.48
N LYS A 491 4.07 3.20 -21.23
CA LYS A 491 2.99 3.85 -21.96
C LYS A 491 1.80 4.07 -21.03
N ASP A 492 1.33 5.31 -21.00
CA ASP A 492 0.17 5.70 -20.20
C ASP A 492 -0.99 6.18 -21.08
N GLY A 493 -2.16 5.55 -20.87
CA GLY A 493 -3.43 6.12 -21.30
C GLY A 493 -3.65 7.44 -20.56
N TYR A 494 -4.26 8.43 -21.22
CA TYR A 494 -4.46 9.75 -20.64
C TYR A 494 -5.92 10.18 -20.73
N SER A 495 -6.59 10.30 -19.58
CA SER A 495 -8.02 10.64 -19.54
C SER A 495 -8.33 12.13 -19.77
N GLY A 496 -7.31 12.99 -19.69
CA GLY A 496 -7.47 14.43 -19.72
C GLY A 496 -7.85 15.06 -18.38
N LYS A 497 -7.98 14.29 -17.28
CA LYS A 497 -8.36 14.84 -15.97
C LYS A 497 -7.25 15.66 -15.30
N ASP A 498 -6.01 15.19 -15.38
CA ASP A 498 -4.84 15.87 -14.83
C ASP A 498 -4.01 16.47 -15.96
N SER A 499 -3.91 17.79 -16.06
CA SER A 499 -3.11 18.45 -17.11
C SER A 499 -1.60 18.38 -16.85
N GLY A 500 -1.18 17.92 -15.67
CA GLY A 500 0.18 18.10 -15.17
C GLY A 500 0.55 19.58 -15.05
N ALA A 501 1.81 19.82 -14.73
CA ALA A 501 2.43 21.15 -14.77
C ALA A 501 3.09 21.36 -16.13
N SER A 502 2.80 22.49 -16.78
CA SER A 502 3.48 22.94 -18.00
C SER A 502 4.57 23.98 -17.74
N SER A 503 4.73 24.37 -16.48
CA SER A 503 5.71 25.35 -16.01
C SER A 503 5.91 25.18 -14.51
N VAL A 504 7.06 25.60 -14.01
CA VAL A 504 7.38 25.63 -12.58
C VAL A 504 7.94 27.00 -12.20
N HIS A 505 7.71 27.39 -10.95
CA HIS A 505 8.22 28.61 -10.34
C HIS A 505 8.95 28.23 -9.06
N PRO A 506 10.24 27.86 -9.14
CA PRO A 506 11.04 27.59 -7.96
C PRO A 506 10.98 28.78 -6.99
N PRO A 507 11.09 28.54 -5.67
CA PRO A 507 11.01 29.61 -4.68
C PRO A 507 12.00 30.73 -5.01
N SER A 508 11.57 31.98 -4.88
CA SER A 508 12.41 33.15 -5.12
C SER A 508 13.55 33.29 -4.11
N ASP A 509 13.47 32.55 -3.00
CA ASP A 509 14.47 32.51 -1.93
C ASP A 509 15.11 31.11 -1.86
N PRO A 510 16.15 30.85 -2.68
CA PRO A 510 16.89 29.57 -2.61
C PRO A 510 17.66 29.42 -1.29
N VAL A 511 17.90 30.52 -0.57
CA VAL A 511 18.55 30.53 0.75
C VAL A 511 17.64 29.89 1.79
N TYR A 512 16.36 30.25 1.81
CA TYR A 512 15.35 29.63 2.66
C TYR A 512 15.29 28.11 2.44
N ASP A 513 15.28 27.67 1.18
CA ASP A 513 15.21 26.24 0.84
C ASP A 513 16.46 25.47 1.28
N ALA A 514 17.63 26.05 1.09
CA ALA A 514 18.88 25.47 1.55
C ALA A 514 18.88 25.27 3.09
N ARG A 515 18.43 26.29 3.84
CA ARG A 515 18.27 26.21 5.31
C ARG A 515 17.25 25.17 5.72
N LEU A 516 16.11 25.10 5.04
CA LEU A 516 15.04 24.14 5.38
C LEU A 516 15.53 22.70 5.18
N ASN A 517 16.26 22.43 4.10
CA ASN A 517 16.86 21.11 3.88
C ASN A 517 17.88 20.75 4.96
N THR A 518 18.77 21.68 5.33
CA THR A 518 19.73 21.46 6.41
C THR A 518 19.03 21.17 7.74
N LEU A 519 17.99 21.95 8.06
CA LEU A 519 17.17 21.73 9.25
C LEU A 519 16.50 20.35 9.24
N THR A 520 15.88 19.96 8.13
CA THR A 520 15.28 18.63 7.94
C THR A 520 16.31 17.51 8.11
N ASN A 521 17.51 17.67 7.54
CA ASN A 521 18.59 16.69 7.69
C ASN A 521 19.03 16.58 9.15
N ILE A 522 19.27 17.69 9.84
CA ILE A 522 19.61 17.70 11.28
C ILE A 522 18.52 16.99 12.09
N LEU A 523 17.25 17.32 11.86
CA LEU A 523 16.12 16.73 12.56
C LEU A 523 16.02 15.21 12.34
N SER A 524 16.31 14.74 11.13
CA SER A 524 16.30 13.30 10.81
C SER A 524 17.41 12.50 11.51
N THR A 525 18.44 13.17 12.03
CA THR A 525 19.56 12.48 12.70
C THR A 525 19.34 12.27 14.18
N ILE A 526 18.37 12.94 14.81
CA ILE A 526 18.12 12.83 16.25
C ILE A 526 17.08 11.71 16.51
N PRO A 527 17.46 10.62 17.22
CA PRO A 527 16.58 9.51 17.55
C PRO A 527 15.31 10.00 18.26
N ASP A 528 14.19 9.34 17.99
CA ASP A 528 12.85 9.67 18.50
C ASP A 528 12.27 11.02 18.07
N LEU A 529 13.08 12.01 17.64
CA LEU A 529 12.60 13.20 16.92
C LEU A 529 12.27 12.91 15.45
N GLU A 530 12.90 11.88 14.87
CA GLU A 530 12.47 11.27 13.60
C GLU A 530 11.02 10.75 13.64
N ASN A 531 10.55 10.33 14.83
CA ASN A 531 9.22 9.76 15.08
C ASN A 531 8.28 10.72 15.81
N ALA A 532 8.79 11.83 16.37
CA ALA A 532 8.02 12.99 16.78
C ALA A 532 7.56 13.74 15.52
N SER A 533 6.58 13.13 14.85
CA SER A 533 6.05 13.34 13.50
C SER A 533 5.66 14.76 13.05
N GLY A 534 5.97 15.79 13.85
CA GLY A 534 5.71 17.20 13.54
C GLY A 534 6.88 17.94 12.89
N LEU A 535 8.15 17.75 13.29
CA LEU A 535 9.14 18.83 13.05
C LEU A 535 10.14 18.65 11.95
N ALA A 536 10.57 17.42 11.62
CA ALA A 536 11.45 17.15 10.47
C ALA A 536 10.85 17.57 9.11
N ASN A 537 9.61 18.05 9.17
CA ASN A 537 8.58 17.91 8.19
C ASN A 537 7.79 19.23 8.03
N MET A 538 7.74 20.10 9.05
CA MET A 538 7.07 21.40 8.92
C MET A 538 7.78 22.33 7.94
N MET A 539 6.99 23.10 7.19
CA MET A 539 7.48 24.40 6.73
C MET A 539 7.83 25.22 7.96
N PHE A 540 9.08 25.67 8.04
CA PHE A 540 9.62 26.31 9.23
C PHE A 540 9.73 27.81 9.01
N GLU A 541 9.21 28.63 9.91
CA GLU A 541 9.50 30.06 9.95
C GLU A 541 10.82 30.24 10.72
N PHE A 542 11.91 30.63 10.04
CA PHE A 542 13.20 30.81 10.70
C PHE A 542 13.14 32.00 11.70
N ASP A 543 14.05 32.01 12.68
CA ASP A 543 14.08 32.98 13.80
C ASP A 543 12.91 32.85 14.80
N THR A 544 12.30 31.67 14.85
CA THR A 544 11.23 31.34 15.81
C THR A 544 11.67 30.23 16.77
N THR A 545 10.88 30.06 17.85
CA THR A 545 10.97 28.92 18.76
C THR A 545 9.63 28.21 18.79
N GLU A 546 9.64 26.92 18.45
CA GLU A 546 8.49 26.05 18.39
C GLU A 546 8.57 24.97 19.46
N THR A 547 7.46 24.67 20.14
CA THR A 547 7.40 23.55 21.09
C THR A 547 7.12 22.25 20.32
N ILE A 548 8.13 21.41 20.24
CA ILE A 548 8.11 20.10 19.56
C ILE A 548 7.20 19.11 20.27
N LEU A 549 7.38 19.04 21.58
CA LEU A 549 6.73 18.10 22.47
C LEU A 549 6.38 18.89 23.73
N ALA A 550 5.14 18.76 24.18
CA ALA A 550 4.73 19.25 25.48
C ALA A 550 4.21 18.08 26.30
N SER A 551 4.76 17.88 27.49
CA SER A 551 4.28 16.86 28.41
C SER A 551 4.44 17.29 29.87
N PRO A 552 3.81 16.57 30.82
CA PRO A 552 3.99 16.83 32.24
C PRO A 552 5.44 16.64 32.72
N THR A 553 6.26 15.85 32.02
CA THR A 553 7.62 15.48 32.45
C THR A 553 8.73 16.16 31.64
N LEU A 554 8.51 16.33 30.34
CA LEU A 554 9.49 16.83 29.37
C LEU A 554 8.80 17.69 28.33
N ASP A 555 9.32 18.90 28.10
CA ASP A 555 9.08 19.62 26.86
C ASP A 555 10.32 19.54 25.97
N ILE A 556 10.11 19.49 24.67
CA ILE A 556 11.18 19.67 23.69
C ILE A 556 10.85 20.94 22.91
N LEU A 557 11.81 21.85 22.77
CA LEU A 557 11.69 23.08 22.00
C LEU A 557 12.73 23.09 20.87
N LEU A 558 12.32 23.58 19.69
CA LEU A 558 13.18 23.84 18.54
C LEU A 558 13.24 25.34 18.32
N SER A 559 14.40 25.93 18.49
CA SER A 559 14.67 27.31 18.07
C SER A 559 15.56 27.30 16.84
N THR A 560 15.31 28.19 15.89
CA THR A 560 16.29 28.47 14.82
C THR A 560 16.69 29.93 14.86
N SER A 561 17.87 30.23 14.33
CA SER A 561 18.21 31.61 14.00
C SER A 561 19.03 31.69 12.72
N ILE A 562 18.74 32.70 11.91
CA ILE A 562 19.54 33.06 10.73
C ILE A 562 20.77 33.90 11.10
N LEU A 563 20.79 34.44 12.33
CA LEU A 563 21.97 35.06 12.91
C LEU A 563 22.83 33.96 13.54
N TYR A 564 24.09 33.89 13.12
CA TYR A 564 25.05 32.96 13.68
C TYR A 564 26.25 33.75 14.19
N THR A 565 26.38 33.85 15.51
CA THR A 565 27.65 34.20 16.13
C THR A 565 28.42 32.88 16.24
N ILE A 566 29.38 32.66 15.35
CA ILE A 566 30.22 31.48 15.41
C ILE A 566 30.97 31.51 16.75
N PRO A 567 30.93 30.45 17.57
CA PRO A 567 31.77 30.36 18.76
C PRO A 567 33.24 30.53 18.35
N SER A 568 34.06 31.21 19.15
CA SER A 568 35.50 31.22 18.91
C SER A 568 36.03 29.79 18.97
N GLU A 569 36.97 29.45 18.09
CA GLU A 569 37.62 28.14 18.11
C GLU A 569 38.23 27.90 19.51
N GLY A 570 37.81 26.82 20.18
CA GLY A 570 38.19 26.53 21.57
C GLY A 570 37.24 27.05 22.65
N SER A 571 36.13 27.73 22.32
CA SER A 571 35.10 28.12 23.29
C SER A 571 34.67 26.93 24.16
N ALA A 572 34.59 27.14 25.48
CA ALA A 572 34.08 26.15 26.42
C ALA A 572 32.73 25.62 25.94
N ASN A 573 32.49 24.31 26.12
CA ASN A 573 31.23 23.66 25.75
C ASN A 573 30.94 23.56 24.23
N THR A 574 31.98 23.64 23.38
CA THR A 574 31.84 23.61 21.92
C THR A 574 32.69 22.52 21.25
N MET A 575 32.11 21.80 20.28
CA MET A 575 32.78 20.86 19.40
C MET A 575 32.81 21.37 17.96
N THR A 576 33.94 21.21 17.27
CA THR A 576 34.08 21.52 15.84
C THR A 576 33.67 20.34 14.96
N ILE A 577 32.99 20.59 13.85
CA ILE A 577 32.65 19.63 12.80
C ILE A 577 33.36 20.05 11.52
N THR A 578 34.08 19.13 10.88
CA THR A 578 34.84 19.40 9.65
C THR A 578 34.68 18.27 8.65
N ASN A 579 34.28 18.60 7.42
CA ASN A 579 34.05 17.66 6.32
C ASN A 579 33.19 16.44 6.71
N GLY A 580 32.12 16.70 7.47
CA GLY A 580 31.17 15.70 7.89
C GLY A 580 31.64 14.84 9.06
N LYS A 581 32.74 15.21 9.73
CA LYS A 581 33.32 14.45 10.83
C LYS A 581 33.36 15.28 12.12
N PRO A 582 33.02 14.70 13.27
CA PRO A 582 33.18 15.37 14.55
C PRO A 582 34.66 15.50 14.91
N GLY A 583 35.02 16.60 15.59
CA GLY A 583 36.38 16.84 16.08
C GLY A 583 36.83 15.90 17.21
N ALA A 584 35.90 15.11 17.78
CA ALA A 584 36.16 14.12 18.80
C ALA A 584 35.22 12.90 18.69
N TYR A 585 35.69 11.73 19.11
CA TYR A 585 34.90 10.49 19.16
C TYR A 585 34.21 10.33 20.52
N VAL A 586 33.05 9.67 20.54
CA VAL A 586 32.24 9.45 21.76
C VAL A 586 33.07 8.84 22.90
N THR A 587 33.95 7.88 22.63
CA THR A 587 34.81 7.30 23.68
C THR A 587 35.78 8.31 24.31
N GLY A 588 36.28 9.26 23.51
CA GLY A 588 37.09 10.36 24.02
C GLY A 588 36.26 11.36 24.84
N LEU A 589 35.02 11.61 24.40
CA LEU A 589 34.06 12.50 25.05
C LEU A 589 33.50 11.94 26.37
N LEU A 590 33.53 10.63 26.58
CA LEU A 590 32.98 10.03 27.79
C LEU A 590 34.02 9.86 28.91
N GLY A 591 35.31 9.78 28.58
CA GLY A 591 36.37 9.52 29.55
C GLY A 591 36.04 8.31 30.46
N ASP A 592 36.22 8.46 31.77
CA ASP A 592 36.00 7.40 32.75
C ASP A 592 34.51 7.01 32.93
N THR A 593 33.58 7.86 32.49
CA THR A 593 32.13 7.59 32.57
C THR A 593 31.64 6.60 31.52
N GLN A 594 32.50 6.21 30.56
CA GLN A 594 32.20 5.16 29.57
C GLN A 594 31.82 3.82 30.23
N THR A 595 32.28 3.57 31.46
CA THR A 595 32.04 2.34 32.24
C THR A 595 30.56 2.09 32.58
N ILE A 596 29.70 3.09 32.43
CA ILE A 596 28.28 3.03 32.78
C ILE A 596 27.39 2.74 31.54
N LEU A 597 27.96 2.82 30.34
CA LEU A 597 27.26 2.60 29.07
C LEU A 597 27.60 1.23 28.47
N THR A 598 26.64 0.60 27.79
CA THR A 598 26.92 -0.63 27.06
C THR A 598 27.68 -0.33 25.77
N ALA A 599 28.38 -1.34 25.24
CA ALA A 599 29.02 -1.24 23.92
C ALA A 599 28.01 -0.95 22.79
N SER A 600 26.72 -1.29 22.99
CA SER A 600 25.66 -0.94 22.06
C SER A 600 25.36 0.56 22.10
N ASP A 601 25.25 1.14 23.29
CA ASP A 601 24.92 2.55 23.49
C ASP A 601 26.02 3.43 22.91
N ILE A 602 27.29 3.10 23.18
CA ILE A 602 28.46 3.80 22.63
C ILE A 602 28.43 3.81 21.09
N ARG A 603 28.07 2.68 20.46
CA ARG A 603 27.94 2.62 19.00
C ARG A 603 26.77 3.47 18.49
N SER A 604 25.62 3.41 19.17
CA SER A 604 24.44 4.21 18.81
C SER A 604 24.74 5.72 18.89
N TYR A 605 25.43 6.17 19.94
CA TYR A 605 25.83 7.57 20.10
C TYR A 605 26.89 8.00 19.09
N GLN A 606 27.84 7.13 18.76
CA GLN A 606 28.82 7.44 17.71
C GLN A 606 28.14 7.60 16.36
N ASN A 607 27.21 6.69 16.01
CA ASN A 607 26.43 6.78 14.77
C ASN A 607 25.60 8.08 14.72
N LEU A 608 24.98 8.47 15.83
CA LEU A 608 24.27 9.73 15.96
C LEU A 608 25.18 10.93 15.67
N LEU A 609 26.34 11.00 16.34
CA LEU A 609 27.27 12.10 16.20
C LEU A 609 27.85 12.16 14.77
N ASP A 610 28.13 11.00 14.16
CA ASP A 610 28.59 10.90 12.78
C ASP A 610 27.51 11.37 11.80
N ASN A 611 26.27 10.92 11.97
CA ASN A 611 25.15 11.33 11.12
C ASN A 611 24.86 12.83 11.24
N LEU A 612 24.85 13.37 12.47
CA LEU A 612 24.68 14.80 12.70
C LEU A 612 25.81 15.60 12.04
N SER A 613 27.05 15.12 12.17
CA SER A 613 28.22 15.73 11.53
C SER A 613 28.10 15.74 10.02
N LEU A 614 27.63 14.65 9.40
CA LEU A 614 27.36 14.56 7.96
C LEU A 614 26.32 15.58 7.50
N SER A 615 25.24 15.78 8.27
CA SER A 615 24.19 16.77 7.98
C SER A 615 24.71 18.21 8.04
N VAL A 616 25.60 18.52 8.97
CA VAL A 616 26.19 19.86 9.15
C VAL A 616 27.31 20.13 8.14
N ARG A 617 28.08 19.09 7.76
CA ARG A 617 29.31 19.14 6.95
C ARG A 617 30.44 19.95 7.59
N ASN A 618 30.26 21.25 7.80
CA ASN A 618 31.22 22.13 8.47
C ASN A 618 30.46 23.02 9.45
N GLY A 619 30.90 23.09 10.69
CA GLY A 619 30.16 23.83 11.71
C GLY A 619 30.61 23.55 13.13
N TYR A 620 29.74 23.88 14.07
CA TYR A 620 29.99 23.69 15.50
C TYR A 620 28.77 23.11 16.20
N LEU A 621 29.00 22.36 17.26
CA LEU A 621 27.99 21.90 18.18
C LEU A 621 28.32 22.45 19.57
N GLU A 622 27.43 23.24 20.14
CA GLU A 622 27.52 23.77 21.49
C GLU A 622 26.46 23.12 22.37
N MET A 623 26.78 22.93 23.65
CA MET A 623 25.82 22.41 24.62
C MET A 623 25.75 23.26 25.86
N ALA A 624 24.56 23.39 26.43
CA ALA A 624 24.38 24.10 27.68
C ALA A 624 23.33 23.43 28.57
N VAL A 625 23.61 23.39 29.86
CA VAL A 625 22.68 22.94 30.90
C VAL A 625 22.29 24.14 31.74
N THR A 626 21.03 24.54 31.68
CA THR A 626 20.51 25.72 32.39
C THR A 626 19.47 25.29 33.42
N PRO A 627 19.80 25.31 34.73
CA PRO A 627 18.81 25.05 35.77
C PRO A 627 17.85 26.24 35.94
N SER A 628 16.61 25.96 36.28
CA SER A 628 15.60 26.97 36.64
C SER A 628 14.80 26.52 37.88
N ALA A 629 13.94 27.42 38.39
CA ALA A 629 13.10 27.11 39.54
C ALA A 629 12.06 25.99 39.28
N GLN A 630 11.82 25.61 38.03
CA GLN A 630 10.74 24.67 37.63
C GLN A 630 11.20 23.61 36.63
N SER A 631 12.42 23.73 36.09
CA SER A 631 12.95 22.83 35.06
C SER A 631 14.49 22.76 35.07
N LEU A 632 15.00 21.73 34.43
CA LEU A 632 16.38 21.65 33.96
C LEU A 632 16.37 21.64 32.43
N ASP A 633 16.91 22.67 31.80
CA ASP A 633 16.95 22.81 30.35
C ASP A 633 18.31 22.33 29.83
N VAL A 634 18.32 21.22 29.10
CA VAL A 634 19.50 20.73 28.37
C VAL A 634 19.37 21.18 26.92
N SER A 635 20.32 21.95 26.42
CA SER A 635 20.28 22.49 25.06
C SER A 635 21.44 22.02 24.19
N ILE A 636 21.15 21.71 22.93
CA ILE A 636 22.13 21.44 21.88
C ILE A 636 21.96 22.52 20.83
N LYS A 637 23.00 23.26 20.53
CA LYS A 637 23.00 24.34 19.57
C LYS A 637 24.00 24.04 18.46
N ILE A 638 23.48 23.88 17.25
CA ILE A 638 24.22 23.48 16.07
C ILE A 638 24.36 24.69 15.17
N TYR A 639 25.60 25.05 14.86
CA TYR A 639 25.95 26.14 13.97
C TYR A 639 26.38 25.58 12.62
N THR A 640 25.66 25.92 11.56
CA THR A 640 25.95 25.48 10.20
C THR A 640 26.19 26.70 9.31
N PRO A 641 27.40 27.28 9.27
CA PRO A 641 27.69 28.56 8.60
C PRO A 641 27.77 28.48 7.06
N ASP A 642 28.08 27.31 6.50
CA ASP A 642 28.43 27.14 5.07
C ASP A 642 27.46 26.22 4.32
N ILE A 643 26.16 26.44 4.45
CA ILE A 643 25.13 25.68 3.73
C ILE A 643 25.16 26.09 2.25
N PRO A 644 25.40 25.15 1.31
CA PRO A 644 25.41 25.48 -0.12
C PRO A 644 24.00 25.80 -0.62
N VAL A 645 23.88 26.87 -1.39
CA VAL A 645 22.66 27.33 -2.05
C VAL A 645 22.72 26.99 -3.53
N ALA A 646 21.57 26.70 -4.16
CA ALA A 646 21.49 26.25 -5.54
C ALA A 646 22.04 27.26 -6.58
N ASP A 647 22.12 28.54 -6.22
CA ASP A 647 22.70 29.61 -7.04
C ASP A 647 24.22 29.73 -6.93
N GLY A 648 24.87 28.87 -6.14
CA GLY A 648 26.31 28.87 -5.90
C GLY A 648 26.75 29.71 -4.71
N SER A 649 25.85 30.42 -4.03
CA SER A 649 26.14 31.10 -2.76
C SER A 649 26.14 30.14 -1.56
N THR A 650 26.52 30.65 -0.39
CA THR A 650 26.40 29.92 0.88
C THR A 650 25.54 30.69 1.88
N THR A 651 24.94 29.97 2.82
CA THR A 651 24.14 30.56 3.90
C THR A 651 24.38 29.87 5.23
N GLY A 652 24.04 30.55 6.33
CA GLY A 652 24.12 30.01 7.67
C GLY A 652 22.77 29.62 8.25
N LEU A 653 22.77 28.66 9.19
CA LEU A 653 21.66 28.35 10.09
C LEU A 653 22.20 27.97 11.47
N THR A 654 21.62 28.56 12.51
CA THR A 654 21.73 28.07 13.88
C THR A 654 20.48 27.28 14.24
N THR A 655 20.63 26.05 14.72
CA THR A 655 19.52 25.19 15.16
C THR A 655 19.74 24.82 16.62
N MET A 656 18.78 25.10 17.49
CA MET A 656 18.86 24.79 18.91
C MET A 656 17.72 23.87 19.34
N PHE A 657 18.06 22.75 19.95
CA PHE A 657 17.14 21.85 20.62
C PHE A 657 17.23 22.08 22.11
N THR A 658 16.11 22.35 22.78
CA THR A 658 16.05 22.45 24.24
C THR A 658 15.16 21.36 24.79
N PHE A 659 15.74 20.48 25.59
CA PHE A 659 15.06 19.46 26.37
C PHE A 659 14.80 20.01 27.76
N ARG A 660 13.57 20.47 28.00
CA ARG A 660 13.11 21.05 29.26
C ARG A 660 12.53 19.97 30.15
N ILE A 661 13.32 19.51 31.10
CA ILE A 661 12.96 18.45 32.04
C ILE A 661 12.26 19.08 33.25
N LYS A 662 10.99 18.73 33.49
CA LYS A 662 10.16 19.27 34.60
C LYS A 662 10.18 18.38 35.83
N THR A 663 10.32 17.07 35.64
CA THR A 663 10.30 16.08 36.73
C THR A 663 11.35 14.98 36.53
N TYR A 664 11.86 14.44 37.64
CA TYR A 664 12.75 13.28 37.73
C TYR A 664 12.10 12.22 38.62
N LYS A 665 11.88 11.00 38.12
CA LYS A 665 11.16 9.92 38.84
C LYS A 665 9.80 10.32 39.41
N GLY A 666 9.08 11.20 38.70
CA GLY A 666 7.76 11.70 39.12
C GLY A 666 7.82 12.83 40.16
N VAL A 667 9.03 13.23 40.58
CA VAL A 667 9.27 14.33 41.52
C VAL A 667 9.68 15.57 40.73
N PRO A 668 9.14 16.77 41.02
CA PRO A 668 9.59 18.00 40.40
C PRO A 668 11.10 18.20 40.54
N VAL A 669 11.78 18.65 39.49
CA VAL A 669 13.23 18.96 39.58
C VAL A 669 13.52 20.14 40.52
N SER A 670 12.47 20.87 40.93
CA SER A 670 12.50 21.92 41.94
C SER A 670 12.33 21.43 43.38
N ALA A 671 12.17 20.11 43.59
CA ALA A 671 12.01 19.52 44.92
C ALA A 671 13.32 19.58 45.72
N ALA A 672 13.23 19.45 47.04
CA ALA A 672 14.42 19.39 47.89
C ALA A 672 15.32 18.21 47.49
N GLU A 673 16.64 18.36 47.57
CA GLU A 673 17.62 17.33 47.20
C GLU A 673 17.34 15.97 47.87
N SER A 674 16.79 15.97 49.09
CA SER A 674 16.38 14.78 49.84
C SER A 674 15.20 14.00 49.24
N GLU A 675 14.39 14.64 48.40
CA GLU A 675 13.23 14.07 47.72
C GLU A 675 13.59 13.55 46.32
N LEU A 676 14.72 14.01 45.77
CA LEU A 676 15.39 13.44 44.62
C LEU A 676 16.23 12.26 45.14
N ALA A 677 16.12 11.07 44.53
CA ALA A 677 16.70 9.84 45.11
C ALA A 677 18.20 9.98 45.50
N LYS A 678 18.55 9.53 46.71
CA LYS A 678 19.92 9.51 47.27
C LYS A 678 20.79 8.43 46.61
N ASP A 679 21.57 8.77 45.60
CA ASP A 679 22.74 8.00 45.16
C ASP A 679 23.89 8.98 44.82
N TRP A 680 24.30 9.79 45.80
CA TRP A 680 25.30 10.88 45.63
C TRP A 680 26.72 10.51 46.12
N ASP A 681 26.96 9.25 46.52
CA ASP A 681 28.14 8.84 47.32
C ASP A 681 29.47 8.66 46.55
N LEU A 682 29.60 9.19 45.34
CA LEU A 682 30.86 9.18 44.60
C LEU A 682 31.21 10.61 44.18
N LEU A 683 32.04 11.30 44.99
CA LEU A 683 33.13 12.20 44.56
C LEU A 683 33.79 12.88 45.79
N PRO A 684 35.10 12.73 46.03
CA PRO A 684 35.81 13.46 47.07
C PRO A 684 36.16 14.88 46.65
N SER A 685 35.66 15.83 47.44
CA SER A 685 36.05 17.22 47.68
C SER A 685 37.23 17.82 46.89
N GLY A 686 36.90 18.79 46.02
CA GLY A 686 37.84 19.85 45.70
C GLY A 686 37.63 20.60 44.40
N LEU A 687 36.42 21.04 44.01
CA LEU A 687 36.31 22.16 43.06
C LEU A 687 34.97 22.88 43.18
N VAL A 688 35.07 24.20 43.08
CA VAL A 688 34.04 25.22 43.27
C VAL A 688 33.28 25.36 41.96
N ILE A 689 31.95 25.26 42.00
CA ILE A 689 30.93 26.09 41.32
C ILE A 689 29.64 25.25 41.24
N VAL A 690 28.55 25.85 41.73
CA VAL A 690 27.19 25.47 41.41
C VAL A 690 27.03 25.47 39.89
N ALA A 691 26.98 24.29 39.27
CA ALA A 691 26.37 23.95 37.96
C ALA A 691 27.20 22.88 37.24
N GLY A 692 26.92 21.62 37.55
CA GLY A 692 27.49 20.47 36.84
C GLY A 692 27.74 19.32 37.78
N LEU A 693 27.40 18.12 37.31
CA LEU A 693 27.96 16.84 37.78
C LEU A 693 27.41 16.40 39.14
N SER A 694 26.37 15.57 39.17
CA SER A 694 26.54 14.15 38.86
C SER A 694 25.70 13.69 37.68
N ALA A 695 26.33 13.59 36.51
CA ALA A 695 25.84 12.70 35.47
C ALA A 695 25.95 11.25 35.98
N PHE A 696 24.93 10.45 35.69
CA PHE A 696 24.83 9.00 35.91
C PHE A 696 24.69 8.49 37.35
N TYR A 697 23.49 8.01 37.66
CA TYR A 697 23.34 6.61 38.06
C TYR A 697 21.92 6.11 37.71
N PHE A 698 21.86 4.94 37.06
CA PHE A 698 20.70 4.14 36.67
C PHE A 698 19.95 4.45 35.36
N THR A 699 20.40 3.74 34.33
CA THR A 699 19.57 3.11 33.31
C THR A 699 18.36 2.36 33.89
N SER A 700 17.30 2.37 33.08
CA SER A 700 16.03 1.63 33.14
C SER A 700 14.84 2.27 33.88
N LYS A 701 13.82 2.56 33.05
CA LYS A 701 12.41 2.85 33.34
C LYS A 701 12.03 4.24 33.86
N ILE A 702 11.96 5.21 32.96
CA ILE A 702 10.85 6.18 32.95
C ILE A 702 10.48 6.54 31.51
N LEU A 703 9.46 5.84 30.99
CA LEU A 703 8.46 6.32 30.03
C LEU A 703 7.40 5.20 29.88
N THR A 704 6.57 5.00 30.92
CA THR A 704 5.22 4.48 30.68
C THR A 704 4.31 5.69 30.49
N VAL A 705 4.18 6.13 29.25
CA VAL A 705 2.97 6.83 28.82
C VAL A 705 2.06 5.74 28.27
N GLU A 706 1.12 5.28 29.10
CA GLU A 706 -0.02 4.51 28.58
C GLU A 706 -0.81 5.41 27.63
N LYS A 707 -0.83 5.06 26.33
CA LYS A 707 -2.03 5.29 25.54
C LYS A 707 -2.93 4.07 25.70
N PRO A 708 -4.26 4.24 25.80
CA PRO A 708 -5.20 3.15 25.92
C PRO A 708 -5.30 2.44 24.57
N THR A 709 -4.36 1.53 24.28
CA THR A 709 -4.42 0.38 23.36
C THR A 709 -2.99 -0.05 23.06
N GLY A 710 -2.64 -1.25 23.53
CA GLY A 710 -1.27 -1.74 23.58
C GLY A 710 -0.57 -1.81 22.23
N ASN A 711 0.62 -1.20 22.17
CA ASN A 711 1.80 -1.74 21.49
C ASN A 711 3.06 -1.10 22.06
N LYS A 712 4.12 -1.90 22.22
CA LYS A 712 5.38 -1.58 22.91
C LYS A 712 6.36 -0.80 22.00
N THR A 713 6.95 0.28 22.53
CA THR A 713 8.24 0.96 22.16
C THR A 713 8.36 2.28 22.97
N VAL A 714 9.48 2.87 23.43
CA VAL A 714 10.96 2.65 23.45
C VAL A 714 11.54 3.30 24.74
N GLU A 715 12.70 2.86 25.23
CA GLU A 715 13.44 3.36 26.41
C GLU A 715 14.45 4.51 26.12
N THR A 716 14.47 5.12 24.92
CA THR A 716 15.62 5.88 24.37
C THR A 716 15.75 7.37 24.74
N VAL A 717 14.67 8.11 25.03
CA VAL A 717 14.77 9.55 25.36
C VAL A 717 15.62 9.78 26.63
N THR A 718 15.57 8.83 27.56
CA THR A 718 16.35 8.85 28.80
C THR A 718 17.83 8.60 28.55
N GLU A 719 18.18 7.72 27.60
CA GLU A 719 19.56 7.42 27.20
C GLU A 719 20.18 8.55 26.37
N PHE A 720 19.41 9.25 25.54
CA PHE A 720 19.89 10.40 24.77
C PHE A 720 20.28 11.58 25.67
N ALA A 721 19.46 11.93 26.66
CA ALA A 721 19.77 12.98 27.63
C ALA A 721 21.05 12.68 28.44
N VAL A 722 21.29 11.40 28.73
CA VAL A 722 22.50 10.93 29.42
C VAL A 722 23.76 11.15 28.58
N PHE A 723 23.71 10.80 27.28
CA PHE A 723 24.79 11.11 26.34
C PHE A 723 25.07 12.62 26.27
N LEU A 724 24.02 13.44 26.24
CA LEU A 724 24.16 14.89 26.17
C LEU A 724 24.86 15.49 27.39
N LEU A 725 24.51 15.01 28.59
CA LEU A 725 25.14 15.48 29.82
C LEU A 725 26.61 15.05 29.92
N ALA A 726 26.93 13.84 29.47
CA ALA A 726 28.31 13.36 29.40
C ALA A 726 29.15 14.18 28.41
N LEU A 727 28.57 14.49 27.25
CA LEU A 727 29.19 15.35 26.25
C LEU A 727 29.44 16.76 26.79
N TYR A 728 28.48 17.33 27.53
CA TYR A 728 28.65 18.63 28.20
C TYR A 728 29.80 18.60 29.22
N ALA A 729 29.87 17.57 30.08
CA ALA A 729 30.92 17.40 31.09
C ALA A 729 32.33 17.38 30.48
N TYR A 730 32.53 16.64 29.39
CA TYR A 730 33.82 16.63 28.70
C TYR A 730 34.20 17.99 28.11
N MET A 731 33.24 18.71 27.54
CA MET A 731 33.52 20.02 26.97
C MET A 731 33.77 21.10 28.04
N THR A 732 33.38 20.86 29.30
CA THR A 732 33.76 21.70 30.45
C THR A 732 35.14 21.35 31.03
N ASP A 733 35.56 20.08 31.00
CA ASP A 733 36.82 19.59 31.61
C ASP A 733 38.10 19.93 30.79
N LEU A 734 37.95 20.53 29.61
CA LEU A 734 39.04 20.96 28.73
C LEU A 734 39.71 22.29 29.15
N TYR A 735 39.44 22.80 30.36
CA TYR A 735 39.94 24.09 30.86
C TYR A 735 40.63 24.02 32.22
#